data_AF-A0A9E5N1V0-F1
#
_entry.id   AF-A0A9E5N1V0-F1
#
_cell.length_a   1.000
_cell.length_b   1.000
_cell.length_c   1.000
_cell.angle_alpha   90.00
_cell.angle_beta   90.00
_cell.angle_gamma   90.00
#
_symmetry.space_group_name_H-M   'P 1'
#
loop_
_entity.id
_entity.type
_entity.pdbx_description
1 polymer ?
#
loop_
_entity_poly.entity_id
_entity_poly.type
_entity_poly.pdbx_seq_one_letter_code
_entity_poly.pdbx_strand_id
1 'polypeptide(L)'
;MTVPHPEVTAFLSTGGSLSVEKRGRNETVLSAEGVSADFQLTWREGRRDEPRRSVTLEVNGLQRVQIERGYIRSQVDLSVQSYTRPFDQFRVELPPGARLISQGQAGYTLASETAEADRPPIENTQWVEVKLDEATTGPVEVRLVTEQIRQFGRSQQAFQLAGFRVPGAVRQSGYIVVQVRGDWIVRWNEEFNDRYDIRRVDEWPDRLPKADVAAAFEYYRQPYSLRAKVLAPRSRVTVEPEYVIDVSRDYAVLTGQLKYQVRGAKIAHVHVDLPDWEFDASSIGPAELVDESQLAWSEAGHVHIPLARQTMGQFAINFRARKPLPAGTDQFKVRLPIPDADTIGATRLTVLSADNIELTPQDYGDAELSARPAAALELPARQHPPFHYLFRHGEDVPRSFQAARQVHTPTVTADVSTRLVAGPKSIDVQQRFHYQIQHGRRDFLELQIPARVAQLDSLAVLRDGESLEVTLPDDLSGQANVPLRVPLNNELGKVAIDVRYPWESSPPTSDSRVSVTVPLVVPRPDEFRAGRLELTAVDGVQAEAVLQPWQPVESAAEGAIYEAEVAAPEVIVMVGLASNTSRVGQFVDRAWLQTWLTKSVRYDRAVFRLRTGQHSVGLQLPRGVIADSLEARRNGQLMENVRVTEGRLQIELPQRESSHVLELRYAVQPQGRRWFEIPCTMPRFTGGAFLREPMLWQLILPAGEHLLIVPEGCRPAYQWQWRHLGWRRVPLADDLQLERWSGAMADEVKSDDLAGAVLEERNVYLFAARDMQDTFVVHTAPRTLIVMAPAGFVLLVAYLLIYVPFLRRPGTVITGLTLLIAAAFIFPELALLVAQVACLGIVLSLLVVFLRRTLRAKSAPQLVIQRSTGSSMRQHTTELFFPAGGGLPSAGSTATNPAAYGDSFAEPDS
;
A
#
# COMPACT_ATOMS: atom_id res chain seq x y z
N MET A 1 50.49 -68.44 -76.55
CA MET A 1 51.85 -68.88 -76.15
C MET A 1 52.06 -68.54 -74.69
N THR A 2 52.52 -69.50 -73.87
CA THR A 2 52.82 -69.25 -72.45
C THR A 2 54.31 -69.07 -72.27
N VAL A 3 54.72 -68.02 -71.55
CA VAL A 3 56.12 -67.68 -71.27
C VAL A 3 56.37 -67.67 -69.76
N PRO A 4 57.49 -68.26 -69.28
CA PRO A 4 57.76 -68.50 -67.86
C PRO A 4 58.35 -67.26 -67.16
N HIS A 5 57.75 -66.09 -67.37
CA HIS A 5 58.11 -64.84 -66.69
C HIS A 5 56.84 -64.09 -66.28
N PRO A 6 56.78 -63.50 -65.07
CA PRO A 6 55.58 -62.85 -64.55
C PRO A 6 55.26 -61.48 -65.17
N GLU A 7 56.25 -60.87 -65.82
CA GLU A 7 56.13 -59.58 -66.51
C GLU A 7 56.91 -59.66 -67.82
N VAL A 8 56.19 -59.64 -68.93
CA VAL A 8 56.76 -59.79 -70.27
C VAL A 8 56.24 -58.66 -71.14
N THR A 9 57.15 -57.97 -71.83
CA THR A 9 56.78 -57.09 -72.93
C THR A 9 56.92 -57.86 -74.23
N ALA A 10 55.82 -58.04 -74.95
CA ALA A 10 55.79 -58.76 -76.22
C ALA A 10 55.43 -57.81 -77.37
N PHE A 11 56.02 -58.06 -78.53
CA PHE A 11 55.84 -57.30 -79.76
C PHE A 11 55.55 -58.26 -80.90
N LEU A 12 54.54 -57.91 -81.70
CA LEU A 12 54.16 -58.61 -82.92
C LEU A 12 54.67 -57.80 -84.11
N SER A 13 55.45 -58.41 -85.00
CA SER A 13 56.15 -57.71 -86.09
C SER A 13 55.26 -57.24 -87.24
N THR A 14 54.08 -57.84 -87.40
CA THR A 14 53.17 -57.65 -88.53
C THR A 14 51.72 -57.61 -88.05
N GLY A 15 50.87 -56.87 -88.76
CA GLY A 15 49.52 -56.49 -88.35
C GLY A 15 48.69 -57.60 -87.69
N GLY A 16 48.02 -57.25 -86.59
CA GLY A 16 47.26 -58.13 -85.71
C GLY A 16 47.17 -57.49 -84.32
N SER A 17 46.35 -58.04 -83.43
CA SER A 17 46.27 -57.60 -82.03
C SER A 17 46.97 -58.59 -81.12
N LEU A 18 47.74 -58.09 -80.16
CA LEU A 18 48.45 -58.88 -79.16
C LEU A 18 47.90 -58.57 -77.78
N SER A 19 47.39 -59.58 -77.09
CA SER A 19 47.01 -59.50 -75.67
C SER A 19 48.03 -60.23 -74.80
N VAL A 20 48.30 -59.63 -73.64
CA VAL A 20 49.28 -60.11 -72.65
C VAL A 20 48.52 -60.28 -71.33
N GLU A 21 48.30 -61.52 -70.93
CA GLU A 21 47.55 -61.85 -69.71
C GLU A 21 48.47 -62.55 -68.70
N LYS A 22 48.62 -61.97 -67.52
CA LYS A 22 49.41 -62.57 -66.44
C LYS A 22 48.63 -63.73 -65.80
N ARG A 23 49.19 -64.93 -65.82
CA ARG A 23 48.59 -66.13 -65.20
C ARG A 23 49.45 -66.59 -64.03
N GLY A 24 49.03 -66.25 -62.82
CA GLY A 24 49.73 -66.64 -61.59
C GLY A 24 51.06 -65.90 -61.40
N ARG A 25 51.92 -66.45 -60.51
CA ARG A 25 53.13 -65.75 -60.04
C ARG A 25 54.33 -65.81 -60.98
N ASN A 26 54.36 -66.73 -61.95
CA ASN A 26 55.55 -67.00 -62.78
C ASN A 26 55.25 -67.17 -64.28
N GLU A 27 54.00 -67.00 -64.73
CA GLU A 27 53.63 -67.25 -66.12
C GLU A 27 52.84 -66.07 -66.71
N THR A 28 53.11 -65.78 -67.99
CA THR A 28 52.33 -64.82 -68.78
C THR A 28 51.89 -65.51 -70.07
N VAL A 29 50.62 -65.35 -70.43
CA VAL A 29 50.05 -65.85 -71.68
C VAL A 29 50.00 -64.72 -72.70
N LEU A 30 50.62 -64.95 -73.85
CA LEU A 30 50.61 -64.09 -75.02
C LEU A 30 49.64 -64.67 -76.06
N SER A 31 48.59 -63.92 -76.39
CA SER A 31 47.61 -64.32 -77.42
C SER A 31 47.64 -63.32 -78.56
N ALA A 32 47.94 -63.80 -79.76
CA ALA A 32 47.95 -63.00 -80.98
C ALA A 32 46.75 -63.37 -81.84
N GLU A 33 45.97 -62.38 -82.24
CA GLU A 33 44.76 -62.54 -83.06
C GLU A 33 44.86 -61.74 -84.35
N GLY A 34 44.28 -62.28 -85.43
CA GLY A 34 44.25 -61.62 -86.74
C GLY A 34 45.57 -61.63 -87.52
N VAL A 35 46.48 -62.58 -87.22
CA VAL A 35 47.82 -62.63 -87.81
C VAL A 35 47.87 -63.42 -89.13
N SER A 36 48.64 -62.93 -90.10
CA SER A 36 48.91 -63.63 -91.37
C SER A 36 49.79 -64.88 -91.17
N ALA A 37 49.83 -65.77 -92.17
CA ALA A 37 50.49 -67.09 -92.09
C ALA A 37 51.95 -67.06 -91.63
N ASP A 38 52.70 -65.99 -91.92
CA ASP A 38 54.02 -65.72 -91.38
C ASP A 38 53.99 -64.50 -90.44
N PHE A 39 54.38 -64.70 -89.17
CA PHE A 39 54.53 -63.62 -88.20
C PHE A 39 55.69 -63.88 -87.24
N GLN A 40 56.30 -62.80 -86.72
CA GLN A 40 57.34 -62.89 -85.71
C GLN A 40 56.81 -62.28 -84.40
N LEU A 41 56.73 -63.12 -83.36
CA LEU A 41 56.48 -62.70 -82.00
C LEU A 41 57.81 -62.60 -81.26
N THR A 42 58.19 -61.40 -80.82
CA THR A 42 59.37 -61.20 -80.00
C THR A 42 58.93 -60.79 -78.61
N TRP A 43 59.40 -61.49 -77.58
CA TRP A 43 59.12 -61.14 -76.20
C TRP A 43 60.42 -60.99 -75.43
N ARG A 44 60.41 -60.09 -74.45
CA ARG A 44 61.52 -59.90 -73.51
C ARG A 44 60.96 -59.86 -72.10
N GLU A 45 61.71 -60.44 -71.18
CA GLU A 45 61.47 -60.25 -69.75
C GLU A 45 61.43 -58.73 -69.50
N GLY A 46 60.34 -58.28 -68.88
CA GLY A 46 60.13 -56.88 -68.55
C GLY A 46 61.28 -56.41 -67.68
N ARG A 47 62.26 -55.75 -68.30
CA ARG A 47 63.26 -54.99 -67.57
C ARG A 47 62.45 -53.99 -66.76
N ARG A 48 62.46 -54.10 -65.42
CA ARG A 48 61.99 -53.03 -64.52
C ARG A 48 62.45 -51.75 -65.16
N ASP A 49 61.52 -50.86 -65.49
CA ASP A 49 61.84 -49.54 -66.03
C ASP A 49 63.05 -49.04 -65.24
N GLU A 50 64.18 -48.86 -65.93
CA GLU A 50 65.28 -48.12 -65.35
C GLU A 50 64.63 -46.84 -64.82
N PRO A 51 64.80 -46.50 -63.53
CA PRO A 51 64.17 -45.32 -62.98
C PRO A 51 64.56 -44.18 -63.91
N ARG A 52 63.58 -43.61 -64.63
CA ARG A 52 63.77 -42.39 -65.43
C ARG A 52 64.55 -41.47 -64.51
N ARG A 53 65.85 -41.25 -64.76
CA ARG A 53 66.72 -40.46 -63.87
C ARG A 53 65.95 -39.19 -63.53
N SER A 54 65.61 -39.00 -62.26
CA SER A 54 64.66 -37.97 -61.85
C SER A 54 65.14 -36.62 -62.35
N VAL A 55 64.24 -35.86 -62.99
CA VAL A 55 64.53 -34.46 -63.33
C VAL A 55 64.85 -33.75 -62.03
N THR A 56 65.94 -33.00 -62.03
CA THR A 56 66.39 -32.23 -60.88
C THR A 56 65.74 -30.86 -60.96
N LEU A 57 64.80 -30.57 -60.04
CA LEU A 57 64.01 -29.34 -60.05
C LEU A 57 64.47 -28.36 -58.97
N GLU A 58 64.28 -27.07 -59.24
CA GLU A 58 64.27 -26.00 -58.24
C GLU A 58 62.89 -25.32 -58.27
N VAL A 59 62.34 -25.05 -57.09
CA VAL A 59 60.99 -24.54 -56.93
C VAL A 59 60.98 -23.33 -55.99
N ASN A 60 60.43 -22.21 -56.43
CA ASN A 60 60.09 -21.08 -55.56
C ASN A 60 58.58 -20.99 -55.43
N GLY A 61 58.05 -20.96 -54.19
CA GLY A 61 56.61 -20.95 -53.95
C GLY A 61 56.12 -19.72 -53.20
N LEU A 62 55.08 -19.06 -53.71
CA LEU A 62 54.35 -18.02 -53.00
C LEU A 62 52.97 -18.56 -52.61
N GLN A 63 52.70 -18.57 -51.31
CA GLN A 63 51.49 -19.17 -50.74
C GLN A 63 50.65 -18.12 -50.03
N ARG A 64 49.40 -18.01 -50.44
CA ARG A 64 48.37 -17.24 -49.74
C ARG A 64 47.37 -18.22 -49.13
N VAL A 65 47.32 -18.27 -47.80
CA VAL A 65 46.35 -19.07 -47.05
C VAL A 65 45.28 -18.13 -46.50
N GLN A 66 44.05 -18.27 -46.97
CA GLN A 66 42.90 -17.52 -46.49
C GLN A 66 42.01 -18.42 -45.62
N ILE A 67 41.79 -17.99 -44.37
CA ILE A 67 40.93 -18.68 -43.41
C ILE A 67 39.60 -17.91 -43.35
N GLU A 68 38.51 -18.62 -43.63
CA GLU A 68 37.15 -18.07 -43.61
C GLU A 68 36.19 -19.14 -43.05
N ARG A 69 35.05 -18.72 -42.49
CA ARG A 69 34.10 -19.56 -41.75
C ARG A 69 33.88 -20.95 -42.36
N GLY A 70 34.53 -21.96 -41.77
CA GLY A 70 34.35 -23.37 -42.11
C GLY A 70 35.30 -23.94 -43.17
N TYR A 71 36.19 -23.15 -43.77
CA TYR A 71 37.13 -23.64 -44.78
C TYR A 71 38.46 -22.85 -44.79
N ILE A 72 39.51 -23.50 -45.31
CA ILE A 72 40.83 -22.92 -45.54
C ILE A 72 41.09 -22.98 -47.04
N ARG A 73 41.26 -21.82 -47.67
CA ARG A 73 41.60 -21.72 -49.09
C ARG A 73 43.05 -21.36 -49.24
N SER A 74 43.82 -22.18 -49.96
CA SER A 74 45.23 -21.88 -50.25
C SER A 74 45.40 -21.64 -51.74
N GLN A 75 45.99 -20.51 -52.10
CA GLN A 75 46.48 -20.23 -53.44
C GLN A 75 48.01 -20.33 -53.41
N VAL A 76 48.56 -21.14 -54.30
CA VAL A 76 49.99 -21.45 -54.37
C VAL A 76 50.47 -21.18 -55.78
N ASP A 77 51.39 -20.23 -55.91
CA ASP A 77 52.07 -19.92 -57.15
C ASP A 77 53.47 -20.54 -57.08
N LEU A 78 53.76 -21.53 -57.93
CA LEU A 78 55.03 -22.26 -58.00
C LEU A 78 55.79 -21.88 -59.26
N SER A 79 56.99 -21.32 -59.10
CA SER A 79 57.96 -21.16 -60.19
C SER A 79 58.89 -22.37 -60.20
N VAL A 80 58.78 -23.22 -61.23
CA VAL A 80 59.51 -24.50 -61.35
C VAL A 80 60.50 -24.45 -62.52
N GLN A 81 61.77 -24.80 -62.27
CA GLN A 81 62.80 -24.90 -63.30
C GLN A 81 63.66 -26.15 -63.11
N SER A 82 64.28 -26.62 -64.19
CA SER A 82 65.24 -27.73 -64.18
C SER A 82 66.62 -27.28 -64.64
N TYR A 83 67.65 -27.74 -63.92
CA TYR A 83 69.05 -27.52 -64.28
C TYR A 83 69.68 -28.68 -65.05
N THR A 84 68.98 -29.82 -65.18
CA THR A 84 69.57 -31.04 -65.76
C THR A 84 69.01 -31.36 -67.14
N ARG A 85 67.70 -31.34 -67.33
CA ARG A 85 67.06 -31.65 -68.62
C ARG A 85 65.66 -31.03 -68.74
N PRO A 86 65.15 -30.83 -69.97
CA PRO A 86 63.77 -30.41 -70.16
C PRO A 86 62.79 -31.38 -69.48
N PHE A 87 61.71 -30.82 -68.93
CA PHE A 87 60.59 -31.55 -68.34
C PHE A 87 59.28 -31.02 -68.90
N ASP A 88 58.32 -31.91 -69.05
CA ASP A 88 56.95 -31.65 -69.48
C ASP A 88 55.92 -32.06 -68.42
N GLN A 89 56.36 -32.69 -67.32
CA GLN A 89 55.47 -33.08 -66.23
C GLN A 89 56.20 -33.10 -64.88
N PHE A 90 55.47 -32.77 -63.81
CA PHE A 90 55.90 -32.94 -62.43
C PHE A 90 54.68 -33.12 -61.50
N ARG A 91 54.92 -33.58 -60.27
CA ARG A 91 53.87 -33.84 -59.28
C ARG A 91 53.96 -32.86 -58.11
N VAL A 92 52.83 -32.55 -57.49
CA VAL A 92 52.73 -31.73 -56.28
C VAL A 92 51.96 -32.50 -55.22
N GLU A 93 52.57 -32.73 -54.07
CA GLU A 93 51.93 -33.23 -52.85
C GLU A 93 51.17 -32.08 -52.20
N LEU A 94 49.86 -32.26 -51.99
CA LEU A 94 49.05 -31.30 -51.27
C LEU A 94 49.11 -31.57 -49.75
N PRO A 95 48.96 -30.55 -48.90
CA PRO A 95 48.81 -30.76 -47.46
C PRO A 95 47.63 -31.70 -47.12
N PRO A 96 47.71 -32.50 -46.03
CA PRO A 96 46.66 -33.45 -45.67
C PRO A 96 45.26 -32.83 -45.59
N GLY A 97 44.31 -33.43 -46.30
CA GLY A 97 42.93 -32.98 -46.36
C GLY A 97 42.69 -31.71 -47.18
N ALA A 98 43.67 -31.25 -47.97
CA ALA A 98 43.48 -30.26 -49.02
C ALA A 98 43.06 -30.93 -50.32
N ARG A 99 42.07 -30.34 -50.99
CA ARG A 99 41.59 -30.78 -52.32
C ARG A 99 41.86 -29.71 -53.36
N LEU A 100 42.33 -30.12 -54.53
CA LEU A 100 42.50 -29.21 -55.66
C LEU A 100 41.13 -28.73 -56.18
N ILE A 101 40.98 -27.42 -56.35
CA ILE A 101 39.77 -26.79 -56.93
C ILE A 101 40.05 -25.94 -58.17
N SER A 102 41.31 -25.62 -58.47
CA SER A 102 41.69 -24.99 -59.74
C SER A 102 41.80 -25.99 -60.88
N GLN A 103 41.42 -25.58 -62.08
CA GLN A 103 41.71 -26.31 -63.32
C GLN A 103 43.01 -25.80 -63.96
N GLY A 104 43.55 -26.56 -64.92
CA GLY A 104 44.69 -26.12 -65.74
C GLY A 104 44.42 -24.79 -66.47
N GLN A 105 45.49 -24.15 -66.94
CA GLN A 105 45.43 -22.90 -67.70
C GLN A 105 46.24 -23.04 -68.99
N ALA A 106 46.19 -22.05 -69.89
CA ALA A 106 47.03 -22.08 -71.09
C ALA A 106 48.51 -22.27 -70.69
N GLY A 107 49.17 -23.31 -71.22
CA GLY A 107 50.54 -23.70 -70.88
C GLY A 107 50.66 -24.92 -69.97
N TYR A 108 49.61 -25.31 -69.22
CA TYR A 108 49.64 -26.52 -68.39
C TYR A 108 48.25 -27.07 -68.00
N THR A 109 48.16 -28.39 -67.82
CA THR A 109 46.99 -29.10 -67.30
C THR A 109 47.25 -29.62 -65.89
N LEU A 110 46.18 -29.69 -65.08
CA LEU A 110 46.22 -30.22 -63.71
C LEU A 110 45.31 -31.45 -63.64
N ALA A 111 45.84 -32.57 -63.16
CA ALA A 111 45.08 -33.79 -62.90
C ALA A 111 45.27 -34.23 -61.45
N SER A 112 44.18 -34.48 -60.73
CA SER A 112 44.24 -35.07 -59.40
C SER A 112 44.42 -36.59 -59.50
N GLU A 113 45.49 -37.12 -58.92
CA GLU A 113 45.74 -38.56 -58.85
C GLU A 113 45.21 -39.09 -57.51
N THR A 114 44.20 -39.96 -57.55
CA THR A 114 43.79 -40.73 -56.38
C THR A 114 44.79 -41.87 -56.21
N ALA A 115 45.35 -42.03 -55.01
CA ALA A 115 46.46 -42.94 -54.72
C ALA A 115 46.32 -44.33 -55.37
N GLU A 116 47.38 -44.79 -56.03
CA GLU A 116 47.55 -46.18 -56.52
C GLU A 116 47.21 -47.21 -55.44
N ALA A 117 46.51 -48.27 -55.84
CA ALA A 117 45.91 -49.29 -54.96
C ALA A 117 46.89 -50.16 -54.14
N ASP A 118 48.22 -49.95 -54.26
CA ASP A 118 49.24 -50.82 -53.66
C ASP A 118 50.16 -50.12 -52.64
N ARG A 119 49.79 -48.92 -52.17
CA ARG A 119 50.42 -48.28 -51.00
C ARG A 119 49.43 -48.14 -49.85
N PRO A 120 49.81 -48.51 -48.61
CA PRO A 120 48.95 -48.25 -47.46
C PRO A 120 48.71 -46.74 -47.35
N PRO A 121 47.45 -46.29 -47.21
CA PRO A 121 47.10 -44.87 -47.24
C PRO A 121 47.73 -44.17 -46.03
N ILE A 122 48.77 -43.37 -46.28
CA ILE A 122 49.15 -42.31 -45.35
C ILE A 122 48.05 -41.24 -45.50
N GLU A 123 47.23 -41.13 -44.46
CA GLU A 123 46.09 -40.21 -44.27
C GLU A 123 45.87 -39.15 -45.37
N ASN A 124 44.79 -39.28 -46.15
CA ASN A 124 44.13 -38.19 -46.92
C ASN A 124 45.05 -37.23 -47.72
N THR A 125 46.19 -37.72 -48.20
CA THR A 125 47.16 -36.93 -48.96
C THR A 125 46.85 -37.07 -50.46
N GLN A 126 46.61 -35.93 -51.11
CA GLN A 126 46.25 -35.88 -52.54
C GLN A 126 47.47 -35.43 -53.35
N TRP A 127 47.70 -36.09 -54.49
CA TRP A 127 48.73 -35.71 -55.46
C TRP A 127 48.09 -34.99 -56.64
N VAL A 128 48.77 -33.97 -57.14
CA VAL A 128 48.40 -33.26 -58.36
C VAL A 128 49.49 -33.43 -59.38
N GLU A 129 49.16 -34.04 -60.51
CA GLU A 129 50.03 -34.09 -61.67
C GLU A 129 49.85 -32.80 -62.48
N VAL A 130 50.96 -32.12 -62.74
CA VAL A 130 51.06 -30.95 -63.59
C VAL A 130 51.72 -31.38 -64.88
N LYS A 131 51.01 -31.24 -66.00
CA LYS A 131 51.53 -31.56 -67.34
C LYS A 131 51.56 -30.30 -68.20
N LEU A 132 52.74 -29.93 -68.66
CA LEU A 132 52.99 -28.78 -69.53
C LEU A 132 52.64 -29.10 -70.98
N ASP A 133 52.26 -28.09 -71.74
CA ASP A 133 51.95 -28.25 -73.17
C ASP A 133 53.21 -28.61 -73.99
N GLU A 134 54.38 -28.12 -73.56
CA GLU A 134 55.69 -28.39 -74.18
C GLU A 134 56.78 -28.66 -73.13
N ALA A 135 57.76 -29.49 -73.47
CA ALA A 135 58.91 -29.78 -72.61
C ALA A 135 59.87 -28.58 -72.53
N THR A 136 60.24 -28.16 -71.31
CA THR A 136 61.07 -26.96 -71.08
C THR A 136 62.03 -27.15 -69.90
N THR A 137 63.10 -26.36 -69.82
CA THR A 137 63.94 -26.28 -68.61
C THR A 137 63.45 -25.23 -67.61
N GLY A 138 62.39 -24.47 -67.94
CA GLY A 138 61.80 -23.45 -67.07
C GLY A 138 62.54 -22.10 -67.07
N PRO A 139 62.12 -21.15 -66.22
CA PRO A 139 61.07 -21.29 -65.19
C PRO A 139 59.64 -21.31 -65.77
N VAL A 140 58.79 -22.17 -65.21
CA VAL A 140 57.34 -22.21 -65.48
C VAL A 140 56.58 -21.84 -64.22
N GLU A 141 55.61 -20.95 -64.37
CA GLU A 141 54.74 -20.50 -63.28
C GLU A 141 53.45 -21.31 -63.28
N VAL A 142 53.19 -22.02 -62.18
CA VAL A 142 52.03 -22.90 -62.02
C VAL A 142 51.25 -22.48 -60.80
N ARG A 143 49.97 -22.14 -60.99
CA ARG A 143 49.05 -21.77 -59.92
C ARG A 143 48.16 -22.95 -59.54
N LEU A 144 48.16 -23.28 -58.26
CA LEU A 144 47.24 -24.22 -57.64
C LEU A 144 46.34 -23.50 -56.64
N VAL A 145 45.04 -23.80 -56.68
CA VAL A 145 44.10 -23.37 -55.66
C VAL A 145 43.53 -24.62 -55.00
N THR A 146 43.65 -24.70 -53.68
CA THR A 146 43.15 -25.82 -52.88
C THR A 146 42.19 -25.35 -51.80
N GLU A 147 41.27 -26.22 -51.40
CA GLU A 147 40.34 -26.01 -50.31
C GLU A 147 40.42 -27.13 -49.27
N GLN A 148 40.37 -26.76 -47.99
CA GLN A 148 40.18 -27.67 -46.86
C GLN A 148 38.91 -27.30 -46.11
N ILE A 149 37.92 -28.19 -46.03
CA ILE A 149 36.73 -27.98 -45.19
C ILE A 149 37.07 -28.39 -43.75
N ARG A 150 36.77 -27.50 -42.78
CA ARG A 150 37.08 -27.68 -41.34
C ARG A 150 35.97 -27.10 -40.46
N GLN A 151 35.58 -27.83 -39.41
CA GLN A 151 34.69 -27.28 -38.39
C GLN A 151 35.52 -26.59 -37.29
N PHE A 152 35.72 -25.28 -37.43
CA PHE A 152 36.43 -24.48 -36.42
C PHE A 152 35.63 -24.39 -35.10
N GLY A 153 36.32 -24.36 -33.96
CA GLY A 153 35.72 -24.12 -32.64
C GLY A 153 35.30 -25.37 -31.83
N ARG A 154 35.09 -26.54 -32.43
CA ARG A 154 34.75 -27.80 -31.71
C ARG A 154 35.98 -28.60 -31.23
N SER A 155 37.10 -28.47 -31.92
CA SER A 155 38.35 -29.20 -31.61
C SER A 155 39.45 -28.21 -31.25
N GLN A 156 40.22 -28.52 -30.20
CA GLN A 156 41.43 -27.77 -29.83
C GLN A 156 42.69 -28.21 -30.62
N GLN A 157 42.53 -29.03 -31.67
CA GLN A 157 43.66 -29.55 -32.45
C GLN A 157 44.20 -28.51 -33.45
N ALA A 158 45.53 -28.54 -33.67
CA ALA A 158 46.18 -27.72 -34.69
C ALA A 158 46.08 -28.39 -36.08
N PHE A 159 45.70 -27.62 -37.10
CA PHE A 159 45.57 -28.07 -38.48
C PHE A 159 46.74 -27.58 -39.33
N GLN A 160 47.14 -28.35 -40.34
CA GLN A 160 48.18 -27.95 -41.28
C GLN A 160 47.64 -26.97 -42.32
N LEU A 161 48.06 -25.71 -42.20
CA LEU A 161 47.72 -24.60 -43.09
C LEU A 161 48.52 -24.63 -44.40
N ALA A 162 49.77 -25.12 -44.35
CA ALA A 162 50.67 -25.18 -45.50
C ALA A 162 51.67 -26.36 -45.39
N GLY A 163 52.23 -26.79 -46.52
CA GLY A 163 53.20 -27.90 -46.59
C GLY A 163 53.24 -28.60 -47.95
N PHE A 164 53.20 -27.82 -49.04
CA PHE A 164 53.20 -28.37 -50.40
C PHE A 164 54.60 -28.87 -50.76
N ARG A 165 54.69 -30.01 -51.45
CA ARG A 165 55.97 -30.61 -51.84
C ARG A 165 55.99 -30.98 -53.32
N VAL A 166 57.07 -30.64 -54.01
CA VAL A 166 57.33 -31.10 -55.39
C VAL A 166 58.39 -32.20 -55.35
N PRO A 167 58.04 -33.49 -55.58
CA PRO A 167 59.03 -34.55 -55.64
C PRO A 167 60.04 -34.29 -56.77
N GLY A 168 61.33 -34.50 -56.48
CA GLY A 168 62.41 -34.21 -57.43
C GLY A 168 62.99 -32.80 -57.31
N ALA A 169 62.38 -31.92 -56.51
CA ALA A 169 62.98 -30.63 -56.18
C ALA A 169 64.14 -30.78 -55.19
N VAL A 170 65.35 -30.37 -55.58
CA VAL A 170 66.53 -30.34 -54.67
C VAL A 170 66.49 -29.14 -53.75
N ARG A 171 65.85 -28.06 -54.22
CA ARG A 171 65.61 -26.85 -53.47
C ARG A 171 64.17 -26.41 -53.69
N GLN A 172 63.43 -26.26 -52.59
CA GLN A 172 62.10 -25.67 -52.60
C GLN A 172 61.97 -24.70 -51.42
N SER A 173 61.84 -23.42 -51.72
CA SER A 173 61.76 -22.32 -50.74
C SER A 173 60.67 -21.32 -51.13
N GLY A 174 60.31 -20.41 -50.23
CA GLY A 174 59.26 -19.45 -50.53
C GLY A 174 58.63 -18.78 -49.31
N TYR A 175 57.49 -18.14 -49.53
CA TYR A 175 56.75 -17.39 -48.52
C TYR A 175 55.31 -17.89 -48.35
N ILE A 176 54.79 -17.83 -47.13
CA ILE A 176 53.43 -18.18 -46.74
C ILE A 176 52.83 -16.98 -46.03
N VAL A 177 51.74 -16.43 -46.57
CA VAL A 177 50.97 -15.35 -45.95
C VAL A 177 49.63 -15.91 -45.49
N VAL A 178 49.35 -15.80 -44.20
CA VAL A 178 48.09 -16.23 -43.59
C VAL A 178 47.18 -15.03 -43.42
N GLN A 179 46.06 -15.03 -44.13
CA GLN A 179 44.99 -14.06 -43.99
C GLN A 179 43.80 -14.65 -43.25
N VAL A 180 43.18 -13.84 -42.41
CA VAL A 180 42.01 -14.24 -41.61
C VAL A 180 40.88 -13.29 -41.92
N ARG A 181 39.77 -13.81 -42.43
CA ARG A 181 38.55 -13.02 -42.66
C ARG A 181 37.57 -13.18 -41.50
N GLY A 182 37.20 -12.06 -40.89
CA GLY A 182 36.36 -11.99 -39.69
C GLY A 182 37.16 -12.09 -38.40
N ASP A 183 36.47 -12.21 -37.27
CA ASP A 183 37.04 -12.05 -35.92
C ASP A 183 37.71 -13.34 -35.37
N TRP A 184 38.21 -14.22 -36.23
CA TRP A 184 38.84 -15.48 -35.81
C TRP A 184 40.24 -15.25 -35.23
N ILE A 185 40.56 -15.96 -34.15
CA ILE A 185 41.89 -15.91 -33.54
C ILE A 185 42.68 -17.11 -34.04
N VAL A 186 43.80 -16.86 -34.72
CA VAL A 186 44.72 -17.93 -35.14
C VAL A 186 45.93 -17.95 -34.21
N ARG A 187 46.21 -19.13 -33.64
CA ARG A 187 47.36 -19.37 -32.77
C ARG A 187 48.30 -20.39 -33.41
N TRP A 188 49.54 -19.99 -33.62
CA TRP A 188 50.67 -20.84 -33.98
C TRP A 188 51.68 -20.74 -32.83
N ASN A 189 52.22 -21.87 -32.37
CA ASN A 189 53.29 -21.92 -31.37
C ASN A 189 54.40 -22.88 -31.83
N GLU A 190 55.53 -22.84 -31.13
CA GLU A 190 56.68 -23.72 -31.41
C GLU A 190 56.31 -25.20 -31.22
N GLU A 191 55.50 -25.53 -30.21
CA GLU A 191 55.03 -26.89 -29.89
C GLU A 191 54.35 -27.64 -31.06
N PHE A 192 53.69 -26.94 -31.98
CA PHE A 192 53.11 -27.56 -33.20
C PHE A 192 54.00 -27.40 -34.45
N ASN A 193 55.10 -26.64 -34.35
CA ASN A 193 55.97 -26.24 -35.46
C ASN A 193 57.47 -26.36 -35.08
N ASP A 194 57.88 -27.48 -34.45
CA ASP A 194 59.25 -27.73 -33.94
C ASP A 194 60.35 -27.83 -35.02
N ARG A 195 60.02 -27.66 -36.31
CA ARG A 195 60.99 -27.78 -37.41
C ARG A 195 61.53 -26.40 -37.79
N TYR A 196 62.85 -26.26 -37.74
CA TYR A 196 63.62 -25.11 -38.26
C TYR A 196 63.56 -25.00 -39.79
N ASP A 197 62.43 -25.24 -40.43
CA ASP A 197 62.26 -25.13 -41.89
C ASP A 197 61.32 -23.99 -42.28
N ILE A 198 60.66 -23.37 -41.29
CA ILE A 198 59.85 -22.16 -41.41
C ILE A 198 60.30 -21.11 -40.39
N ARG A 199 60.22 -19.82 -40.75
CA ARG A 199 60.44 -18.69 -39.84
C ARG A 199 59.39 -17.62 -40.07
N ARG A 200 58.90 -16.98 -39.00
CA ARG A 200 58.01 -15.81 -39.13
C ARG A 200 58.83 -14.61 -39.63
N VAL A 201 58.24 -13.83 -40.53
CA VAL A 201 58.85 -12.63 -41.12
C VAL A 201 57.84 -11.48 -41.12
N ASP A 202 58.34 -10.25 -41.05
CA ASP A 202 57.52 -9.03 -41.12
C ASP A 202 57.52 -8.41 -42.53
N GLU A 203 58.42 -8.86 -43.41
CA GLU A 203 58.52 -8.46 -44.81
C GLU A 203 58.43 -9.67 -45.74
N TRP A 204 57.77 -9.49 -46.88
CA TRP A 204 57.56 -10.52 -47.90
C TRP A 204 57.25 -9.87 -49.26
N PRO A 205 57.35 -10.61 -50.39
CA PRO A 205 57.18 -10.05 -51.73
C PRO A 205 55.82 -9.38 -51.98
N ASP A 206 55.79 -8.29 -52.76
CA ASP A 206 54.57 -7.50 -53.08
C ASP A 206 53.51 -8.28 -53.88
N ARG A 207 53.89 -9.41 -54.48
CA ARG A 207 52.95 -10.32 -55.14
C ARG A 207 51.94 -10.96 -54.16
N LEU A 208 52.25 -10.99 -52.87
CA LEU A 208 51.35 -11.47 -51.82
C LEU A 208 50.65 -10.29 -51.12
N PRO A 209 49.40 -10.46 -50.66
CA PRO A 209 48.64 -9.37 -50.09
C PRO A 209 49.27 -8.82 -48.80
N LYS A 210 49.08 -7.51 -48.57
CA LYS A 210 49.52 -6.79 -47.36
C LYS A 210 48.37 -6.49 -46.37
N ALA A 211 47.12 -6.46 -46.83
CA ALA A 211 45.94 -6.25 -46.00
C ALA A 211 45.43 -7.56 -45.37
N ASP A 212 44.77 -7.48 -44.21
CA ASP A 212 44.13 -8.60 -43.50
C ASP A 212 45.07 -9.80 -43.22
N VAL A 213 46.38 -9.54 -43.12
CA VAL A 213 47.41 -10.55 -42.85
C VAL A 213 47.57 -10.72 -41.35
N ALA A 214 47.34 -11.94 -40.86
CA ALA A 214 47.58 -12.31 -39.46
C ALA A 214 49.06 -12.58 -39.19
N ALA A 215 49.76 -13.22 -40.12
CA ALA A 215 51.21 -13.43 -40.09
C ALA A 215 51.75 -13.86 -41.46
N ALA A 216 53.04 -13.63 -41.67
CA ALA A 216 53.80 -14.15 -42.80
C ALA A 216 54.97 -15.02 -42.33
N PHE A 217 55.31 -16.02 -43.13
CA PHE A 217 56.37 -16.98 -42.87
C PHE A 217 57.21 -17.18 -44.12
N GLU A 218 58.50 -17.42 -43.95
CA GLU A 218 59.41 -17.88 -45.01
C GLU A 218 59.80 -19.33 -44.71
N TYR A 219 59.83 -20.17 -45.76
CA TYR A 219 60.32 -21.54 -45.67
C TYR A 219 61.49 -21.76 -46.63
N TYR A 220 62.47 -22.55 -46.21
CA TYR A 220 63.75 -22.69 -46.93
C TYR A 220 64.14 -24.14 -47.23
N ARG A 221 63.45 -25.13 -46.64
CA ARG A 221 63.72 -26.56 -46.81
C ARG A 221 62.44 -27.39 -46.81
N GLN A 222 62.55 -28.63 -47.27
CA GLN A 222 61.47 -29.62 -47.33
C GLN A 222 61.81 -30.84 -46.46
N PRO A 223 60.83 -31.49 -45.83
CA PRO A 223 59.41 -31.10 -45.78
C PRO A 223 59.12 -30.07 -44.69
N TYR A 224 58.50 -28.94 -45.06
CA TYR A 224 58.00 -27.95 -44.11
C TYR A 224 56.52 -28.17 -43.80
N SER A 225 56.07 -27.71 -42.63
CA SER A 225 54.66 -27.75 -42.24
C SER A 225 54.36 -26.52 -41.38
N LEU A 226 53.29 -25.80 -41.73
CA LEU A 226 52.77 -24.72 -40.89
C LEU A 226 51.47 -25.19 -40.26
N ARG A 227 51.46 -25.40 -38.95
CA ARG A 227 50.29 -25.81 -38.17
C ARG A 227 49.78 -24.67 -37.29
N ALA A 228 48.46 -24.50 -37.24
CA ALA A 228 47.82 -23.49 -36.39
C ALA A 228 46.46 -23.95 -35.83
N LYS A 229 46.08 -23.41 -34.67
CA LYS A 229 44.74 -23.51 -34.08
C LYS A 229 43.92 -22.29 -34.47
N VAL A 230 42.69 -22.51 -34.95
CA VAL A 230 41.74 -21.44 -35.29
C VAL A 230 40.61 -21.45 -34.26
N LEU A 231 40.50 -20.37 -33.49
CA LEU A 231 39.55 -20.22 -32.37
C LEU A 231 38.48 -19.19 -32.72
N ALA A 232 37.23 -19.49 -32.37
CA ALA A 232 36.17 -18.51 -32.43
C ALA A 232 36.41 -17.41 -31.38
N PRO A 233 36.13 -16.14 -31.70
CA PRO A 233 36.15 -15.07 -30.71
C PRO A 233 35.10 -15.36 -29.62
N ARG A 234 35.46 -15.21 -28.35
CA ARG A 234 34.50 -15.21 -27.24
C ARG A 234 34.10 -13.76 -26.95
N SER A 235 32.82 -13.52 -26.75
CA SER A 235 32.35 -12.27 -26.17
C SER A 235 32.74 -12.23 -24.69
N ARG A 236 33.28 -11.11 -24.23
CA ARG A 236 33.35 -10.77 -22.81
C ARG A 236 32.35 -9.65 -22.55
N VAL A 237 31.35 -9.94 -21.72
CA VAL A 237 30.27 -9.02 -21.37
C VAL A 237 30.50 -8.52 -19.95
N THR A 238 30.62 -7.20 -19.81
CA THR A 238 30.61 -6.52 -18.51
C THR A 238 29.34 -5.71 -18.38
N VAL A 239 28.71 -5.70 -17.21
CA VAL A 239 27.49 -4.95 -16.95
C VAL A 239 27.62 -4.14 -15.65
N GLU A 240 27.24 -2.87 -15.68
CA GLU A 240 27.11 -2.01 -14.50
C GLU A 240 25.62 -1.75 -14.23
N PRO A 241 25.03 -2.36 -13.18
CA PRO A 241 23.62 -2.20 -12.88
C PRO A 241 23.30 -0.98 -12.02
N GLU A 242 22.19 -0.33 -12.33
CA GLU A 242 21.65 0.80 -11.58
C GLU A 242 20.14 0.59 -11.38
N TYR A 243 19.72 0.49 -10.12
CA TYR A 243 18.35 0.17 -9.74
C TYR A 243 17.74 1.28 -8.88
N VAL A 244 16.49 1.64 -9.18
CA VAL A 244 15.64 2.49 -8.34
C VAL A 244 14.40 1.67 -7.96
N ILE A 245 14.17 1.50 -6.66
CA ILE A 245 12.98 0.83 -6.13
C ILE A 245 12.10 1.87 -5.45
N ASP A 246 10.90 2.09 -5.98
CA ASP A 246 9.86 2.92 -5.38
C ASP A 246 8.86 2.03 -4.65
N VAL A 247 8.82 2.14 -3.32
CA VAL A 247 7.98 1.33 -2.43
C VAL A 247 6.69 2.07 -2.13
N SER A 248 5.57 1.53 -2.62
CA SER A 248 4.22 1.99 -2.34
C SER A 248 3.48 1.04 -1.39
N ARG A 249 2.22 1.34 -1.08
CA ARG A 249 1.43 0.57 -0.10
C ARG A 249 1.20 -0.87 -0.57
N ASP A 250 0.79 -1.04 -1.82
CA ASP A 250 0.32 -2.35 -2.29
C ASP A 250 1.25 -2.95 -3.35
N TYR A 251 2.29 -2.21 -3.73
CA TYR A 251 3.27 -2.64 -4.72
C TYR A 251 4.62 -1.95 -4.52
N ALA A 252 5.67 -2.53 -5.08
CA ALA A 252 6.94 -1.88 -5.33
C ALA A 252 7.18 -1.82 -6.84
N VAL A 253 7.80 -0.74 -7.31
CA VAL A 253 8.23 -0.58 -8.70
C VAL A 253 9.74 -0.55 -8.75
N LEU A 254 10.31 -1.42 -9.57
CA LEU A 254 11.73 -1.42 -9.92
C LEU A 254 11.89 -0.71 -11.27
N THR A 255 12.80 0.25 -11.33
CA THR A 255 13.34 0.81 -12.58
C THR A 255 14.81 0.44 -12.64
N GLY A 256 15.23 -0.27 -13.69
CA GLY A 256 16.60 -0.72 -13.86
C GLY A 256 17.24 -0.16 -15.13
N GLN A 257 18.50 0.26 -15.01
CA GLN A 257 19.37 0.60 -16.13
C GLN A 257 20.61 -0.27 -16.07
N LEU A 258 20.86 -1.03 -17.14
CA LEU A 258 21.98 -1.96 -17.27
C LEU A 258 22.94 -1.43 -18.33
N LYS A 259 24.12 -0.96 -17.90
CA LYS A 259 25.15 -0.42 -18.80
C LYS A 259 26.09 -1.55 -19.21
N TYR A 260 25.95 -2.03 -20.44
CA TYR A 260 26.76 -3.11 -20.98
C TYR A 260 28.01 -2.59 -21.70
N GLN A 261 29.11 -3.32 -21.54
CA GLN A 261 30.33 -3.21 -22.31
C GLN A 261 30.68 -4.59 -22.88
N VAL A 262 30.52 -4.75 -24.20
CA VAL A 262 30.81 -6.00 -24.90
C VAL A 262 32.13 -5.87 -25.64
N ARG A 263 33.05 -6.82 -25.41
CA ARG A 263 34.35 -6.94 -26.10
C ARG A 263 34.46 -8.30 -26.79
N GLY A 264 35.15 -8.38 -27.93
CA GLY A 264 35.30 -9.62 -28.69
C GLY A 264 34.17 -9.82 -29.71
N ALA A 265 33.53 -10.99 -29.69
CA ALA A 265 32.43 -11.29 -30.61
C ALA A 265 31.18 -10.43 -30.33
N LYS A 266 30.44 -10.08 -31.38
CA LYS A 266 29.13 -9.43 -31.24
C LYS A 266 28.12 -10.38 -30.59
N ILE A 267 27.26 -9.85 -29.73
CA ILE A 267 26.17 -10.59 -29.09
C ILE A 267 24.83 -10.25 -29.73
N ALA A 268 23.88 -11.19 -29.69
CA ALA A 268 22.55 -11.03 -30.27
C ALA A 268 21.44 -10.86 -29.21
N HIS A 269 21.73 -11.12 -27.94
CA HIS A 269 20.79 -11.01 -26.83
C HIS A 269 21.56 -10.81 -25.52
N VAL A 270 20.85 -10.37 -24.49
CA VAL A 270 21.29 -10.41 -23.10
C VAL A 270 20.19 -11.03 -22.24
N HIS A 271 20.54 -11.53 -21.06
CA HIS A 271 19.58 -12.09 -20.10
C HIS A 271 19.63 -11.35 -18.77
N VAL A 272 18.48 -11.26 -18.10
CA VAL A 272 18.36 -10.69 -16.76
C VAL A 272 17.37 -11.54 -15.97
N ASP A 273 17.79 -11.96 -14.78
CA ASP A 273 16.91 -12.62 -13.83
C ASP A 273 16.22 -11.58 -12.94
N LEU A 274 14.89 -11.60 -12.97
CA LEU A 274 13.98 -10.73 -12.22
C LEU A 274 13.12 -11.55 -11.24
N PRO A 275 13.73 -12.20 -10.24
CA PRO A 275 13.00 -13.05 -9.31
C PRO A 275 11.99 -12.24 -8.48
N ASP A 276 10.75 -12.72 -8.41
CA ASP A 276 9.61 -12.07 -7.73
C ASP A 276 9.11 -10.75 -8.34
N TRP A 277 9.55 -10.39 -9.54
CA TRP A 277 9.10 -9.18 -10.23
C TRP A 277 8.29 -9.52 -11.48
N GLU A 278 7.15 -8.84 -11.65
CA GLU A 278 6.38 -8.83 -12.88
C GLU A 278 7.00 -7.82 -13.84
N PHE A 279 7.62 -8.32 -14.91
CA PHE A 279 8.28 -7.52 -15.92
C PHE A 279 7.26 -6.74 -16.78
N ASP A 280 7.52 -5.44 -16.98
CA ASP A 280 6.72 -4.59 -17.87
C ASP A 280 7.38 -4.53 -19.25
N ALA A 281 6.91 -5.37 -20.16
CA ALA A 281 7.44 -5.46 -21.52
C ALA A 281 7.36 -4.14 -22.30
N SER A 282 6.42 -3.25 -21.98
CA SER A 282 6.27 -1.96 -22.68
C SER A 282 7.31 -0.91 -22.28
N SER A 283 8.05 -1.17 -21.21
CA SER A 283 9.06 -0.26 -20.65
C SER A 283 10.48 -0.52 -21.13
N ILE A 284 10.70 -1.62 -21.87
CA ILE A 284 12.02 -2.02 -22.33
C ILE A 284 12.52 -1.01 -23.37
N GLY A 285 13.79 -0.61 -23.27
CA GLY A 285 14.34 0.32 -24.24
C GLY A 285 15.86 0.42 -24.22
N PRO A 286 16.46 1.17 -25.16
CA PRO A 286 15.79 1.92 -26.24
C PRO A 286 15.27 1.03 -27.39
N ALA A 287 14.14 1.40 -27.99
CA ALA A 287 13.46 0.61 -29.03
C ALA A 287 14.31 0.34 -30.29
N GLU A 288 15.29 1.20 -30.61
CA GLU A 288 16.22 0.99 -31.72
C GLU A 288 17.22 -0.16 -31.49
N LEU A 289 17.43 -0.52 -30.22
CA LEU A 289 18.42 -1.50 -29.80
C LEU A 289 17.81 -2.88 -29.55
N VAL A 290 16.54 -2.93 -29.13
CA VAL A 290 15.85 -4.16 -28.69
C VAL A 290 14.88 -4.64 -29.76
N ASP A 291 14.85 -5.94 -30.05
CA ASP A 291 13.80 -6.54 -30.88
C ASP A 291 12.62 -6.96 -30.01
N GLU A 292 11.69 -6.04 -29.77
CA GLU A 292 10.52 -6.27 -28.92
C GLU A 292 9.65 -7.46 -29.39
N SER A 293 9.68 -7.81 -30.69
CA SER A 293 8.89 -8.91 -31.24
C SER A 293 9.36 -10.30 -30.79
N GLN A 294 10.62 -10.41 -30.39
CA GLN A 294 11.26 -11.65 -29.93
C GLN A 294 11.54 -11.65 -28.43
N LEU A 295 11.05 -10.63 -27.70
CA LEU A 295 11.18 -10.53 -26.25
C LEU A 295 10.47 -11.71 -25.59
N ALA A 296 11.16 -12.40 -24.68
CA ALA A 296 10.60 -13.56 -23.99
C ALA A 296 10.94 -13.51 -22.51
N TRP A 297 9.99 -13.89 -21.67
CA TRP A 297 10.20 -14.02 -20.23
C TRP A 297 9.46 -15.23 -19.68
N SER A 298 10.02 -15.81 -18.62
CA SER A 298 9.44 -16.98 -17.94
C SER A 298 8.73 -16.59 -16.64
N GLU A 299 7.84 -17.46 -16.15
CA GLU A 299 7.25 -17.32 -14.80
C GLU A 299 8.31 -17.33 -13.68
N ALA A 300 9.47 -17.95 -13.92
CA ALA A 300 10.60 -17.96 -12.98
C ALA A 300 11.37 -16.62 -12.94
N GLY A 301 10.99 -15.64 -13.77
CA GLY A 301 11.60 -14.31 -13.79
C GLY A 301 12.81 -14.18 -14.72
N HIS A 302 13.17 -15.19 -15.50
CA HIS A 302 14.22 -15.05 -16.52
C HIS A 302 13.70 -14.25 -17.71
N VAL A 303 14.34 -13.12 -18.03
CA VAL A 303 14.01 -12.25 -19.17
C VAL A 303 15.11 -12.35 -20.22
N HIS A 304 14.74 -12.81 -21.42
CA HIS A 304 15.58 -12.85 -22.60
C HIS A 304 15.31 -11.61 -23.46
N ILE A 305 16.33 -10.76 -23.61
CA ILE A 305 16.24 -9.47 -24.30
C ILE A 305 17.04 -9.57 -25.61
N PRO A 306 16.38 -9.83 -26.75
CA PRO A 306 17.04 -9.88 -28.05
C PRO A 306 17.41 -8.46 -28.52
N LEU A 307 18.56 -8.34 -29.16
CA LEU A 307 19.03 -7.10 -29.76
C LEU A 307 18.61 -7.05 -31.24
N ALA A 308 18.10 -5.91 -31.70
CA ALA A 308 17.65 -5.70 -33.08
C ALA A 308 18.75 -5.99 -34.12
N ARG A 309 20.02 -5.89 -33.71
CA ARG A 309 21.20 -6.29 -34.48
C ARG A 309 22.29 -6.80 -33.55
N GLN A 310 23.16 -7.66 -34.09
CA GLN A 310 24.34 -8.11 -33.36
C GLN A 310 25.23 -6.91 -32.97
N THR A 311 25.46 -6.73 -31.67
CA THR A 311 26.04 -5.52 -31.10
C THR A 311 27.35 -5.80 -30.36
N MET A 312 28.29 -4.84 -30.41
CA MET A 312 29.53 -4.78 -29.62
C MET A 312 29.75 -3.35 -29.13
N GLY A 313 30.65 -3.14 -28.16
CA GLY A 313 30.91 -1.81 -27.59
C GLY A 313 30.03 -1.50 -26.37
N GLN A 314 29.75 -0.22 -26.15
CA GLN A 314 28.94 0.27 -25.01
C GLN A 314 27.50 0.52 -25.43
N PHE A 315 26.55 0.06 -24.60
CA PHE A 315 25.13 0.38 -24.73
C PHE A 315 24.43 0.22 -23.38
N ALA A 316 23.23 0.78 -23.24
CA ALA A 316 22.42 0.65 -22.02
C ALA A 316 21.04 0.11 -22.35
N ILE A 317 20.52 -0.75 -21.47
CA ILE A 317 19.14 -1.25 -21.53
C ILE A 317 18.40 -0.76 -20.28
N ASN A 318 17.25 -0.13 -20.49
CA ASN A 318 16.35 0.32 -19.43
C ASN A 318 15.13 -0.61 -19.37
N PHE A 319 14.66 -0.90 -18.17
CA PHE A 319 13.44 -1.68 -17.97
C PHE A 319 12.72 -1.27 -16.69
N ARG A 320 11.44 -1.64 -16.60
CA ARG A 320 10.60 -1.50 -15.43
C ARG A 320 10.00 -2.86 -15.06
N ALA A 321 9.83 -3.09 -13.77
CA ALA A 321 9.11 -4.24 -13.25
C ALA A 321 8.33 -3.85 -11.99
N ARG A 322 7.29 -4.60 -11.66
CA ARG A 322 6.45 -4.35 -10.48
C ARG A 322 6.35 -5.59 -9.62
N LYS A 323 6.24 -5.42 -8.30
CA LYS A 323 6.01 -6.52 -7.37
C LYS A 323 4.83 -6.17 -6.47
N PRO A 324 3.75 -6.96 -6.43
CA PRO A 324 2.68 -6.75 -5.46
C PRO A 324 3.20 -6.99 -4.02
N LEU A 325 2.78 -6.16 -3.08
CA LEU A 325 3.13 -6.28 -1.68
C LEU A 325 1.90 -6.70 -0.87
N PRO A 326 1.98 -7.78 -0.08
CA PRO A 326 0.87 -8.20 0.76
C PRO A 326 0.53 -7.14 1.82
N ALA A 327 -0.78 -6.98 2.07
CA ALA A 327 -1.28 -6.07 3.10
C ALA A 327 -0.88 -6.56 4.51
N GLY A 328 -0.56 -5.63 5.41
CA GLY A 328 -0.29 -5.93 6.83
C GLY A 328 1.05 -6.61 7.12
N THR A 329 2.02 -6.57 6.19
CA THR A 329 3.37 -7.09 6.44
C THR A 329 4.31 -5.97 6.90
N ASP A 330 4.88 -6.12 8.10
CA ASP A 330 5.80 -5.15 8.71
C ASP A 330 7.26 -5.29 8.21
N GLN A 331 7.51 -6.22 7.28
CA GLN A 331 8.79 -6.40 6.62
C GLN A 331 8.65 -6.23 5.11
N PHE A 332 9.51 -5.40 4.54
CA PHE A 332 9.70 -5.28 3.09
C PHE A 332 10.90 -6.13 2.67
N LYS A 333 10.68 -7.09 1.77
CA LYS A 333 11.75 -7.94 1.20
C LYS A 333 11.60 -8.12 -0.30
N VAL A 334 12.65 -7.77 -1.04
CA VAL A 334 12.70 -7.89 -2.50
C VAL A 334 14.03 -8.44 -2.96
N ARG A 335 14.01 -9.37 -3.91
CA ARG A 335 15.23 -9.86 -4.55
C ARG A 335 15.70 -8.87 -5.61
N LEU A 336 17.01 -8.64 -5.68
CA LEU A 336 17.58 -7.72 -6.67
C LEU A 336 17.75 -8.43 -8.02
N PRO A 337 17.62 -7.71 -9.15
CA PRO A 337 17.87 -8.28 -10.47
C PRO A 337 19.31 -8.75 -10.65
N ILE A 338 19.49 -9.87 -11.35
CA ILE A 338 20.79 -10.47 -11.61
C ILE A 338 21.00 -10.53 -13.14
N PRO A 339 21.79 -9.62 -13.72
CA PRO A 339 22.11 -9.68 -15.15
C PRO A 339 23.09 -10.82 -15.45
N ASP A 340 22.89 -11.50 -16.57
CA ASP A 340 23.81 -12.52 -17.07
C ASP A 340 24.98 -11.86 -17.82
N ALA A 341 26.18 -11.90 -17.23
CA ALA A 341 27.40 -11.32 -17.75
C ALA A 341 28.64 -12.00 -17.17
N ASP A 342 29.77 -11.96 -17.90
CA ASP A 342 31.05 -12.47 -17.40
C ASP A 342 31.57 -11.67 -16.20
N THR A 343 31.18 -10.40 -16.10
CA THR A 343 31.63 -9.51 -15.03
C THR A 343 30.55 -8.50 -14.69
N ILE A 344 30.14 -8.48 -13.42
CA ILE A 344 29.25 -7.43 -12.89
C ILE A 344 30.14 -6.36 -12.25
N GLY A 345 30.00 -5.14 -12.72
CA GLY A 345 30.71 -3.95 -12.22
C GLY A 345 30.06 -3.41 -10.94
N ALA A 346 30.27 -2.12 -10.67
CA ALA A 346 29.65 -1.49 -9.51
C ALA A 346 28.12 -1.47 -9.65
N THR A 347 27.41 -1.88 -8.60
CA THR A 347 25.94 -1.89 -8.56
C THR A 347 25.45 -0.74 -7.70
N ARG A 348 24.58 0.10 -8.26
CA ARG A 348 23.90 1.18 -7.52
C ARG A 348 22.46 0.80 -7.22
N LEU A 349 22.05 1.00 -5.99
CA LEU A 349 20.67 0.80 -5.55
C LEU A 349 20.17 2.06 -4.84
N THR A 350 19.06 2.60 -5.32
CA THR A 350 18.32 3.68 -4.65
C THR A 350 16.95 3.14 -4.23
N VAL A 351 16.60 3.29 -2.96
CA VAL A 351 15.29 2.88 -2.44
C VAL A 351 14.55 4.11 -1.93
N LEU A 352 13.35 4.30 -2.45
CA LEU A 352 12.41 5.37 -2.09
C LEU A 352 11.19 4.75 -1.44
N SER A 353 10.57 5.46 -0.50
CA SER A 353 9.26 5.12 0.03
C SER A 353 8.22 6.19 -0.33
N ALA A 354 6.97 5.76 -0.50
CA ALA A 354 5.84 6.66 -0.53
C ALA A 354 5.74 7.44 0.80
N ASP A 355 5.15 8.63 0.78
CA ASP A 355 5.11 9.54 1.94
C ASP A 355 4.43 8.93 3.17
N ASN A 356 3.55 7.93 2.96
CA ASN A 356 2.84 7.23 4.01
C ASN A 356 3.55 5.96 4.50
N ILE A 357 4.80 5.71 4.08
CA ILE A 357 5.57 4.51 4.40
C ILE A 357 6.92 4.90 4.97
N GLU A 358 7.14 4.50 6.22
CA GLU A 358 8.45 4.56 6.85
C GLU A 358 9.18 3.23 6.61
N LEU A 359 10.42 3.32 6.11
CA LEU A 359 11.29 2.17 5.89
C LEU A 359 12.52 2.30 6.79
N THR A 360 12.84 1.23 7.49
CA THR A 360 14.07 1.11 8.27
C THR A 360 14.89 -0.03 7.67
N PRO A 361 15.86 0.26 6.79
CA PRO A 361 16.68 -0.78 6.16
C PRO A 361 17.43 -1.61 7.20
N GLN A 362 17.67 -2.88 6.86
CA GLN A 362 18.63 -3.69 7.59
C GLN A 362 20.06 -3.16 7.35
N ASP A 363 20.96 -3.38 8.30
CA ASP A 363 22.37 -3.01 8.16
C ASP A 363 23.01 -3.78 6.97
N TYR A 364 23.54 -3.01 6.01
CA TYR A 364 24.26 -3.51 4.83
C TYR A 364 25.76 -3.20 4.89
N GLY A 365 26.30 -2.89 6.07
CA GLY A 365 27.71 -2.58 6.31
C GLY A 365 28.18 -1.30 5.62
N ASP A 366 29.44 -1.28 5.19
CA ASP A 366 30.09 -0.10 4.60
C ASP A 366 29.55 0.29 3.20
N ALA A 367 28.61 -0.48 2.63
CA ALA A 367 27.96 -0.17 1.35
C ALA A 367 27.03 1.05 1.42
N GLU A 368 26.64 1.45 2.65
CA GLU A 368 25.85 2.64 2.94
C GLU A 368 26.75 3.88 2.90
N LEU A 369 26.99 4.41 1.69
CA LEU A 369 27.80 5.60 1.48
C LEU A 369 26.95 6.77 0.96
N SER A 370 27.07 7.86 1.69
CA SER A 370 26.24 9.05 1.67
C SER A 370 26.38 9.89 0.39
N ALA A 371 25.21 10.39 -0.06
CA ALA A 371 25.02 11.61 -0.85
C ALA A 371 25.77 11.72 -2.19
N ARG A 372 25.41 10.89 -3.18
CA ARG A 372 25.21 11.41 -4.54
C ARG A 372 24.17 10.58 -5.29
N PRO A 373 23.01 11.15 -5.65
CA PRO A 373 22.12 10.49 -6.59
C PRO A 373 22.89 10.23 -7.89
N ALA A 374 22.66 9.08 -8.49
CA ALA A 374 23.16 8.85 -9.84
C ALA A 374 22.49 9.88 -10.76
N ALA A 375 23.32 10.67 -11.46
CA ALA A 375 22.92 11.91 -12.15
C ALA A 375 21.98 11.73 -13.36
N ALA A 376 21.35 10.55 -13.54
CA ALA A 376 20.59 10.20 -14.75
C ALA A 376 19.10 9.93 -14.53
N LEU A 377 18.64 9.64 -13.29
CA LEU A 377 17.22 9.38 -13.01
C LEU A 377 16.63 10.51 -12.17
N GLU A 378 15.62 11.20 -12.72
CA GLU A 378 14.79 12.14 -11.96
C GLU A 378 14.01 11.36 -10.90
N LEU A 379 14.35 11.55 -9.63
CA LEU A 379 13.67 10.91 -8.52
C LEU A 379 12.42 11.73 -8.15
N PRO A 380 11.28 11.09 -7.86
CA PRO A 380 10.09 11.79 -7.39
C PRO A 380 10.37 12.46 -6.04
N ALA A 381 9.80 13.65 -5.83
CA ALA A 381 9.91 14.35 -4.55
C ALA A 381 9.11 13.64 -3.45
N ARG A 382 9.80 12.96 -2.53
CA ARG A 382 9.22 12.24 -1.38
C ARG A 382 9.51 12.94 -0.06
N GLN A 383 8.68 12.67 0.96
CA GLN A 383 8.89 13.14 2.33
C GLN A 383 10.13 12.52 2.96
N HIS A 384 10.31 11.21 2.76
CA HIS A 384 11.45 10.46 3.30
C HIS A 384 12.65 10.56 2.36
N PRO A 385 13.86 10.76 2.89
CA PRO A 385 15.05 10.78 2.05
C PRO A 385 15.28 9.40 1.42
N PRO A 386 15.75 9.32 0.16
CA PRO A 386 16.13 8.06 -0.46
C PRO A 386 17.31 7.40 0.28
N PHE A 387 17.28 6.08 0.36
CA PHE A 387 18.43 5.29 0.74
C PHE A 387 19.29 5.01 -0.48
N HIS A 388 20.60 5.26 -0.39
CA HIS A 388 21.55 5.06 -1.48
C HIS A 388 22.60 4.03 -1.08
N TYR A 389 22.75 3.00 -1.89
CA TYR A 389 23.76 1.95 -1.72
C TYR A 389 24.64 1.86 -2.96
N LEU A 390 25.95 1.75 -2.74
CA LEU A 390 26.94 1.51 -3.78
C LEU A 390 27.76 0.28 -3.43
N PHE A 391 27.52 -0.80 -4.17
CA PHE A 391 28.33 -2.01 -4.11
C PHE A 391 29.43 -1.91 -5.16
N ARG A 392 30.68 -1.86 -4.74
CA ARG A 392 31.82 -1.72 -5.65
C ARG A 392 32.10 -3.03 -6.39
N HIS A 393 32.86 -2.95 -7.46
CA HIS A 393 33.26 -4.14 -8.20
C HIS A 393 34.00 -5.15 -7.30
N GLY A 394 33.52 -6.39 -7.26
CA GLY A 394 34.08 -7.47 -6.44
C GLY A 394 33.52 -7.56 -5.02
N GLU A 395 32.65 -6.64 -4.60
CA GLU A 395 31.89 -6.76 -3.36
C GLU A 395 30.65 -7.66 -3.57
N ASP A 396 30.27 -8.40 -2.52
CA ASP A 396 29.07 -9.23 -2.54
C ASP A 396 27.81 -8.35 -2.52
N VAL A 397 27.11 -8.29 -3.66
CA VAL A 397 25.79 -7.64 -3.74
C VAL A 397 24.78 -8.53 -3.02
N PRO A 398 23.99 -8.00 -2.06
CA PRO A 398 22.99 -8.79 -1.36
C PRO A 398 21.95 -9.32 -2.35
N ARG A 399 21.60 -10.61 -2.23
CA ARG A 399 20.56 -11.22 -3.07
C ARG A 399 19.18 -10.60 -2.87
N SER A 400 18.94 -9.95 -1.73
CA SER A 400 17.70 -9.25 -1.43
C SER A 400 17.90 -8.02 -0.57
N PHE A 401 17.14 -6.97 -0.89
CA PHE A 401 16.94 -5.82 -0.03
C PHE A 401 15.83 -6.11 0.99
N GLN A 402 16.05 -5.73 2.25
CA GLN A 402 15.23 -5.99 3.43
C GLN A 402 15.16 -4.74 4.29
N ALA A 403 13.95 -4.37 4.71
CA ALA A 403 13.70 -3.25 5.60
C ALA A 403 12.49 -3.56 6.50
N ALA A 404 12.48 -3.05 7.72
CA ALA A 404 11.24 -2.92 8.47
C ALA A 404 10.36 -1.87 7.77
N ARG A 405 9.06 -2.10 7.75
CA ARG A 405 8.09 -1.32 6.99
C ARG A 405 6.92 -0.95 7.90
N GLN A 406 6.69 0.34 8.07
CA GLN A 406 5.54 0.85 8.79
C GLN A 406 4.66 1.69 7.85
N VAL A 407 3.38 1.31 7.73
CA VAL A 407 2.42 2.01 6.87
C VAL A 407 1.53 2.90 7.71
N HIS A 408 1.62 4.21 7.48
CA HIS A 408 0.76 5.21 8.10
C HIS A 408 -0.48 5.46 7.23
N THR A 409 -1.59 5.75 7.90
CA THR A 409 -2.80 6.24 7.25
C THR A 409 -2.64 7.75 7.01
N PRO A 410 -2.91 8.26 5.80
CA PRO A 410 -2.92 9.71 5.55
C PRO A 410 -3.85 10.41 6.55
N THR A 411 -3.42 11.53 7.11
CA THR A 411 -4.21 12.28 8.09
C THR A 411 -4.17 13.76 7.76
N VAL A 412 -5.34 14.39 7.72
CA VAL A 412 -5.52 15.83 7.56
C VAL A 412 -6.15 16.36 8.83
N THR A 413 -5.42 17.23 9.53
CA THR A 413 -5.96 17.95 10.69
C THR A 413 -6.21 19.41 10.31
N ALA A 414 -7.22 20.04 10.92
CA ALA A 414 -7.52 21.45 10.68
C ALA A 414 -7.83 22.24 11.95
N ASP A 415 -7.32 23.47 11.98
CA ASP A 415 -7.64 24.53 12.93
C ASP A 415 -8.26 25.72 12.18
N VAL A 416 -9.24 26.41 12.77
CA VAL A 416 -9.93 27.52 12.11
C VAL A 416 -9.85 28.79 12.95
N SER A 417 -9.47 29.89 12.32
CA SER A 417 -9.50 31.23 12.90
C SER A 417 -10.51 32.10 12.14
N THR A 418 -11.58 32.50 12.80
CA THR A 418 -12.63 33.35 12.27
C THR A 418 -12.48 34.75 12.84
N ARG A 419 -12.52 35.76 11.97
CA ARG A 419 -12.62 37.18 12.35
C ARG A 419 -13.92 37.72 11.80
N LEU A 420 -14.71 38.33 12.68
CA LEU A 420 -15.94 39.03 12.35
C LEU A 420 -15.76 40.51 12.68
N VAL A 421 -16.07 41.37 11.70
CA VAL A 421 -16.12 42.82 11.87
C VAL A 421 -17.56 43.26 11.68
N ALA A 422 -18.25 43.59 12.77
CA ALA A 422 -19.66 43.98 12.74
C ALA A 422 -19.81 45.47 12.36
N GLY A 423 -20.51 45.71 11.25
CA GLY A 423 -20.92 47.02 10.78
C GLY A 423 -22.42 47.28 10.95
N PRO A 424 -22.90 48.47 10.56
CA PRO A 424 -24.31 48.83 10.69
C PRO A 424 -25.22 48.16 9.66
N LYS A 425 -24.69 47.61 8.56
CA LYS A 425 -25.48 46.98 7.47
C LYS A 425 -24.95 45.62 7.02
N SER A 426 -23.75 45.25 7.45
CA SER A 426 -23.10 43.99 7.11
C SER A 426 -22.13 43.59 8.21
N ILE A 427 -21.81 42.30 8.24
CA ILE A 427 -20.73 41.73 9.04
C ILE A 427 -19.71 41.19 8.04
N ASP A 428 -18.48 41.71 8.08
CA ASP A 428 -17.40 41.16 7.26
C ASP A 428 -16.86 39.90 7.90
N VAL A 429 -16.88 38.80 7.16
CA VAL A 429 -16.44 37.48 7.60
C VAL A 429 -15.11 37.14 6.95
N GLN A 430 -14.10 36.83 7.77
CA GLN A 430 -12.83 36.28 7.33
C GLN A 430 -12.54 35.00 8.12
N GLN A 431 -12.42 33.87 7.43
CA GLN A 431 -12.01 32.59 8.01
C GLN A 431 -10.67 32.15 7.44
N ARG A 432 -9.74 31.79 8.30
CA ARG A 432 -8.45 31.20 7.94
C ARG A 432 -8.38 29.77 8.46
N PHE A 433 -8.25 28.83 7.55
CA PHE A 433 -8.14 27.40 7.81
C PHE A 433 -6.66 27.02 7.76
N HIS A 434 -6.14 26.51 8.87
CA HIS A 434 -4.78 25.98 8.95
C HIS A 434 -4.84 24.46 8.91
N TYR A 435 -4.43 23.89 7.79
CA TYR A 435 -4.36 22.45 7.59
C TYR A 435 -2.95 21.92 7.85
N GLN A 436 -2.88 20.75 8.46
CA GLN A 436 -1.67 19.95 8.55
C GLN A 436 -1.94 18.58 7.94
N ILE A 437 -1.33 18.35 6.77
CA ILE A 437 -1.42 17.14 5.97
C ILE A 437 -0.20 16.28 6.30
N GLN A 438 -0.42 15.04 6.74
CA GLN A 438 0.62 14.08 7.12
C GLN A 438 0.40 12.75 6.43
N HIS A 439 1.51 12.03 6.20
CA HIS A 439 1.51 10.66 5.70
C HIS A 439 0.73 10.48 4.39
N GLY A 440 0.76 11.47 3.49
CA GLY A 440 0.12 11.39 2.18
C GLY A 440 -0.19 12.76 1.61
N ARG A 441 0.17 12.99 0.35
CA ARG A 441 -0.12 14.23 -0.35
C ARG A 441 -1.59 14.35 -0.75
N ARG A 442 -2.09 15.57 -0.90
CA ARG A 442 -3.48 15.86 -1.31
C ARG A 442 -3.52 16.82 -2.49
N ASP A 443 -4.38 16.51 -3.46
CA ASP A 443 -4.67 17.36 -4.63
C ASP A 443 -5.82 18.33 -4.39
N PHE A 444 -6.58 18.15 -3.32
CA PHE A 444 -7.61 19.10 -2.92
C PHE A 444 -7.93 18.97 -1.42
N LEU A 445 -8.51 20.04 -0.87
CA LEU A 445 -9.17 20.04 0.43
C LEU A 445 -10.67 20.25 0.22
N GLU A 446 -11.49 19.65 1.09
CA GLU A 446 -12.92 19.83 1.05
C GLU A 446 -13.39 20.77 2.18
N LEU A 447 -14.16 21.77 1.79
CA LEU A 447 -14.87 22.68 2.68
C LEU A 447 -16.38 22.48 2.48
N GLN A 448 -17.16 22.71 3.53
CA GLN A 448 -18.62 22.77 3.47
C GLN A 448 -19.03 24.22 3.58
N ILE A 449 -19.64 24.73 2.51
CA ILE A 449 -20.04 26.12 2.39
C ILE A 449 -21.56 26.20 2.45
N PRO A 450 -22.14 27.03 3.34
CA PRO A 450 -23.57 27.28 3.33
C PRO A 450 -24.04 27.80 1.97
N ALA A 451 -25.14 27.25 1.42
CA ALA A 451 -25.54 27.52 0.03
C ALA A 451 -25.75 29.01 -0.26
N ARG A 452 -26.19 29.78 0.74
CA ARG A 452 -26.34 31.25 0.64
C ARG A 452 -25.01 31.99 0.51
N VAL A 453 -23.94 31.47 1.12
CA VAL A 453 -22.59 32.03 0.99
C VAL A 453 -22.00 31.70 -0.39
N ALA A 454 -22.25 30.49 -0.89
CA ALA A 454 -21.80 30.05 -2.22
C ALA A 454 -22.41 30.86 -3.38
N GLN A 455 -23.56 31.53 -3.15
CA GLN A 455 -24.24 32.39 -4.13
C GLN A 455 -23.79 33.85 -4.09
N LEU A 456 -22.89 34.23 -3.17
CA LEU A 456 -22.39 35.61 -3.09
C LEU A 456 -21.33 35.86 -4.16
N ASP A 457 -21.55 36.86 -5.01
CA ASP A 457 -20.55 37.32 -5.99
C ASP A 457 -19.25 37.81 -5.33
N SER A 458 -19.34 38.20 -4.05
CA SER A 458 -18.23 38.71 -3.23
C SER A 458 -17.49 37.62 -2.44
N LEU A 459 -17.81 36.34 -2.63
CA LEU A 459 -17.08 35.24 -2.00
C LEU A 459 -15.66 35.15 -2.61
N ALA A 460 -14.64 35.30 -1.78
CA ALA A 460 -13.25 35.10 -2.17
C ALA A 460 -12.64 33.93 -1.39
N VAL A 461 -12.11 32.96 -2.12
CA VAL A 461 -11.28 31.87 -1.57
C VAL A 461 -9.84 32.14 -2.01
N LEU A 462 -8.97 32.37 -1.04
CA LEU A 462 -7.59 32.74 -1.28
C LEU A 462 -6.62 31.74 -0.68
N ARG A 463 -5.44 31.68 -1.28
CA ARG A 463 -4.30 30.94 -0.78
C ARG A 463 -3.06 31.80 -0.96
N ASP A 464 -2.30 31.96 0.12
CA ASP A 464 -1.09 32.81 0.14
C ASP A 464 -1.33 34.24 -0.39
N GLY A 465 -2.57 34.72 -0.31
CA GLY A 465 -3.01 36.03 -0.79
C GLY A 465 -3.54 36.06 -2.23
N GLU A 466 -3.40 34.98 -2.99
CA GLU A 466 -3.89 34.87 -4.37
C GLU A 466 -5.27 34.21 -4.43
N SER A 467 -6.16 34.69 -5.31
CA SER A 467 -7.50 34.12 -5.48
C SER A 467 -7.42 32.77 -6.20
N LEU A 468 -8.08 31.76 -5.64
CA LEU A 468 -8.19 30.43 -6.26
C LEU A 468 -9.48 30.34 -7.07
N GLU A 469 -9.40 29.77 -8.28
CA GLU A 469 -10.60 29.25 -8.94
C GLU A 469 -11.07 28.01 -8.20
N VAL A 470 -12.30 28.06 -7.71
CA VAL A 470 -12.91 26.97 -6.94
C VAL A 470 -14.11 26.42 -7.71
N THR A 471 -14.23 25.10 -7.73
CA THR A 471 -15.32 24.42 -8.44
C THR A 471 -16.51 24.24 -7.51
N LEU A 472 -17.59 24.96 -7.80
CA LEU A 472 -18.89 24.75 -7.16
C LEU A 472 -19.73 23.74 -7.96
N PRO A 473 -20.61 22.95 -7.31
CA PRO A 473 -21.57 22.10 -8.02
C PRO A 473 -22.56 22.90 -8.89
N ASP A 474 -22.96 22.33 -10.03
CA ASP A 474 -23.86 22.98 -11.00
C ASP A 474 -25.28 23.27 -10.46
N ASP A 475 -25.75 22.49 -9.48
CA ASP A 475 -27.05 22.66 -8.84
C ASP A 475 -26.89 22.91 -7.33
N LEU A 476 -27.17 24.14 -6.92
CA LEU A 476 -27.14 24.59 -5.53
C LEU A 476 -28.55 24.60 -4.89
N SER A 477 -29.58 24.16 -5.61
CA SER A 477 -30.97 24.28 -5.17
C SER A 477 -31.36 23.23 -4.12
N GLY A 478 -32.02 23.68 -3.05
CA GLY A 478 -32.54 22.80 -1.99
C GLY A 478 -31.53 22.24 -0.98
N GLN A 479 -30.23 22.50 -1.13
CA GLN A 479 -29.20 22.09 -0.17
C GLN A 479 -28.90 23.20 0.85
N ALA A 480 -28.74 22.84 2.14
CA ALA A 480 -28.35 23.80 3.18
C ALA A 480 -26.85 24.14 3.11
N ASN A 481 -26.01 23.15 2.80
CA ASN A 481 -24.56 23.25 2.68
C ASN A 481 -24.11 22.54 1.40
N VAL A 482 -23.04 23.04 0.80
CA VAL A 482 -22.50 22.62 -0.50
C VAL A 482 -21.01 22.28 -0.33
N PRO A 483 -20.53 21.14 -0.83
CA PRO A 483 -19.10 20.83 -0.82
C PRO A 483 -18.34 21.73 -1.80
N LEU A 484 -17.29 22.40 -1.32
CA LEU A 484 -16.32 23.13 -2.13
C LEU A 484 -15.00 22.36 -2.14
N ARG A 485 -14.48 22.06 -3.33
CA ARG A 485 -13.13 21.53 -3.50
C ARG A 485 -12.15 22.66 -3.76
N VAL A 486 -11.22 22.84 -2.84
CA VAL A 486 -10.12 23.80 -2.96
C VAL A 486 -8.93 23.05 -3.57
N PRO A 487 -8.50 23.37 -4.81
CA PRO A 487 -7.42 22.65 -5.46
C PRO A 487 -6.08 22.88 -4.75
N LEU A 488 -5.29 21.82 -4.63
CA LEU A 488 -3.91 21.81 -4.16
C LEU A 488 -3.02 21.20 -5.23
N ASN A 489 -1.74 21.58 -5.26
CA ASN A 489 -0.77 21.05 -6.20
C ASN A 489 -0.02 19.85 -5.60
N ASN A 490 -0.76 18.78 -5.25
CA ASN A 490 -0.24 17.54 -4.67
C ASN A 490 0.64 17.76 -3.41
N GLU A 491 0.05 18.36 -2.37
CA GLU A 491 0.78 18.96 -1.25
C GLU A 491 0.81 18.11 0.02
N LEU A 492 1.88 18.32 0.81
CA LEU A 492 2.10 17.71 2.11
C LEU A 492 2.55 18.79 3.10
N GLY A 493 2.23 18.64 4.38
CA GLY A 493 2.63 19.58 5.42
C GLY A 493 1.59 20.65 5.69
N LYS A 494 2.04 21.88 5.93
CA LYS A 494 1.18 23.00 6.35
C LYS A 494 0.59 23.71 5.14
N VAL A 495 -0.72 23.91 5.14
CA VAL A 495 -1.45 24.66 4.11
C VAL A 495 -2.40 25.63 4.80
N ALA A 496 -2.48 26.87 4.31
CA ALA A 496 -3.42 27.88 4.81
C ALA A 496 -4.37 28.33 3.71
N ILE A 497 -5.67 28.23 3.97
CA ILE A 497 -6.73 28.70 3.07
C ILE A 497 -7.48 29.84 3.77
N ASP A 498 -7.67 30.96 3.08
CA ASP A 498 -8.47 32.08 3.57
C ASP A 498 -9.81 32.13 2.80
N VAL A 499 -10.93 32.30 3.50
CA VAL A 499 -12.25 32.50 2.90
C VAL A 499 -12.79 33.83 3.42
N ARG A 500 -13.25 34.70 2.52
CA ARG A 500 -13.74 36.03 2.84
C ARG A 500 -15.06 36.31 2.14
N TYR A 501 -16.01 36.87 2.87
CA TYR A 501 -17.27 37.33 2.32
C TYR A 501 -17.95 38.33 3.28
N PRO A 502 -18.66 39.34 2.75
CA PRO A 502 -19.57 40.13 3.54
C PRO A 502 -20.87 39.35 3.78
N TRP A 503 -21.46 39.51 4.96
CA TRP A 503 -22.78 38.97 5.29
C TRP A 503 -23.75 40.10 5.61
N GLU A 504 -24.82 40.24 4.81
CA GLU A 504 -25.79 41.32 4.97
C GLU A 504 -26.60 41.15 6.26
N SER A 505 -26.79 42.27 6.98
CA SER A 505 -27.61 42.33 8.19
C SER A 505 -28.53 43.54 8.14
N SER A 506 -29.78 43.38 8.56
CA SER A 506 -30.70 44.52 8.71
C SER A 506 -30.12 45.54 9.70
N PRO A 507 -30.12 46.84 9.38
CA PRO A 507 -29.51 47.84 10.24
C PRO A 507 -30.25 47.95 11.58
N PRO A 508 -29.53 47.95 12.72
CA PRO A 508 -30.16 48.14 14.02
C PRO A 508 -30.75 49.55 14.13
N THR A 509 -31.92 49.67 14.77
CA THR A 509 -32.49 50.98 15.14
C THR A 509 -31.91 51.43 16.48
N SER A 510 -32.00 52.73 16.79
CA SER A 510 -31.34 53.36 17.95
C SER A 510 -31.67 52.76 19.33
N ASP A 511 -32.74 51.96 19.44
CA ASP A 511 -33.21 51.35 20.68
C ASP A 511 -33.41 49.81 20.58
N SER A 512 -32.89 49.16 19.53
CA SER A 512 -32.99 47.70 19.36
C SER A 512 -31.64 47.05 18.99
N ARG A 513 -31.42 45.83 19.50
CA ARG A 513 -30.37 44.94 18.99
C ARG A 513 -31.00 43.95 18.02
N VAL A 514 -30.34 43.73 16.89
CA VAL A 514 -30.74 42.77 15.86
C VAL A 514 -29.93 41.50 16.05
N SER A 515 -30.60 40.34 16.06
CA SER A 515 -29.96 39.05 16.01
C SER A 515 -29.61 38.72 14.57
N VAL A 516 -28.32 38.51 14.29
CA VAL A 516 -27.80 38.18 12.97
C VAL A 516 -27.18 36.79 13.04
N THR A 517 -27.79 35.81 12.37
CA THR A 517 -27.17 34.50 12.17
C THR A 517 -26.17 34.61 11.03
N VAL A 518 -24.88 34.51 11.35
CA VAL A 518 -23.78 34.52 10.40
C VAL A 518 -23.42 33.08 10.04
N PRO A 519 -23.66 32.63 8.80
CA PRO A 519 -23.20 31.32 8.34
C PRO A 519 -21.67 31.31 8.28
N LEU A 520 -21.06 30.18 8.64
CA LEU A 520 -19.62 29.95 8.62
C LEU A 520 -19.29 28.75 7.72
N VAL A 521 -18.16 28.83 7.03
CA VAL A 521 -17.60 27.71 6.27
C VAL A 521 -16.95 26.71 7.23
N VAL A 522 -17.24 25.42 7.03
CA VAL A 522 -16.81 24.32 7.90
C VAL A 522 -15.78 23.46 7.17
N PRO A 523 -14.61 23.16 7.76
CA PRO A 523 -13.65 22.27 7.13
C PRO A 523 -14.09 20.80 7.24
N ARG A 524 -13.68 19.96 6.29
CA ARG A 524 -13.82 18.49 6.37
C ARG A 524 -12.46 17.81 6.56
N PRO A 525 -11.77 18.00 7.71
CA PRO A 525 -10.56 17.25 8.02
C PRO A 525 -10.90 15.83 8.48
N ASP A 526 -9.88 14.98 8.61
CA ASP A 526 -10.00 13.71 9.34
C ASP A 526 -10.16 13.97 10.84
N GLU A 527 -9.52 15.03 11.36
CA GLU A 527 -9.62 15.49 12.76
C GLU A 527 -9.67 17.03 12.84
N PHE A 528 -10.67 17.57 13.55
CA PHE A 528 -10.79 19.00 13.84
C PHE A 528 -10.22 19.29 15.22
N ARG A 529 -9.33 20.29 15.32
CA ARG A 529 -8.61 20.60 16.55
C ARG A 529 -9.29 21.69 17.37
N ALA A 530 -9.41 22.90 16.81
CA ALA A 530 -10.06 24.02 17.48
C ALA A 530 -10.58 25.07 16.49
N GLY A 531 -11.65 25.76 16.89
CA GLY A 531 -12.14 26.97 16.26
C GLY A 531 -11.92 28.16 17.18
N ARG A 532 -11.31 29.24 16.68
CA ARG A 532 -11.17 30.52 17.38
C ARG A 532 -11.94 31.60 16.63
N LEU A 533 -12.71 32.41 17.35
CA LEU A 533 -13.49 33.51 16.82
C LEU A 533 -13.05 34.82 17.49
N GLU A 534 -12.69 35.80 16.67
CA GLU A 534 -12.43 37.18 17.08
C GLU A 534 -13.58 38.07 16.56
N LEU A 535 -14.35 38.65 17.47
CA LEU A 535 -15.43 39.57 17.15
C LEU A 535 -15.04 41.00 17.51
N THR A 536 -15.09 41.85 16.50
CA THR A 536 -14.86 43.30 16.61
C THR A 536 -16.05 44.04 16.01
N ALA A 537 -16.24 45.30 16.39
CA ALA A 537 -17.28 46.17 15.84
C ALA A 537 -16.65 47.49 15.41
N VAL A 538 -17.16 48.08 14.33
CA VAL A 538 -16.74 49.42 13.90
C VAL A 538 -17.27 50.51 14.84
N ASP A 539 -16.67 51.69 14.82
CA ASP A 539 -17.09 52.81 15.67
C ASP A 539 -18.60 53.09 15.56
N GLY A 540 -19.27 53.20 16.72
CA GLY A 540 -20.71 53.43 16.78
C GLY A 540 -21.58 52.17 16.73
N VAL A 541 -20.99 50.98 16.63
CA VAL A 541 -21.69 49.67 16.65
C VAL A 541 -21.25 48.87 17.87
N GLN A 542 -22.20 48.15 18.50
CA GLN A 542 -21.92 47.15 19.53
C GLN A 542 -22.27 45.77 18.97
N ALA A 543 -21.38 44.80 19.18
CA ALA A 543 -21.59 43.42 18.78
C ALA A 543 -21.19 42.45 19.90
N GLU A 544 -22.00 41.41 20.09
CA GLU A 544 -21.74 40.33 21.05
C GLU A 544 -22.15 38.99 20.42
N ALA A 545 -21.29 37.99 20.47
CA ALA A 545 -21.64 36.65 20.01
C ALA A 545 -22.48 35.94 21.08
N VAL A 546 -23.54 35.27 20.65
CA VAL A 546 -24.50 34.55 21.49
C VAL A 546 -24.39 33.06 21.14
N LEU A 547 -24.05 32.23 22.13
CA LEU A 547 -24.24 30.75 22.23
C LEU A 547 -23.04 29.80 21.98
N GLN A 548 -23.25 28.56 22.48
CA GLN A 548 -22.49 27.34 22.22
C GLN A 548 -22.50 26.94 20.73
N PRO A 549 -21.44 26.32 20.18
CA PRO A 549 -20.28 25.76 20.88
C PRO A 549 -19.22 26.81 21.27
N TRP A 550 -19.40 28.08 20.90
CA TRP A 550 -18.46 29.16 21.21
C TRP A 550 -18.49 29.54 22.70
N GLN A 551 -17.34 29.46 23.36
CA GLN A 551 -17.13 29.84 24.75
C GLN A 551 -16.22 31.07 24.82
N PRO A 552 -16.54 32.11 25.60
CA PRO A 552 -15.71 33.29 25.70
C PRO A 552 -14.39 32.98 26.40
N VAL A 553 -13.30 33.57 25.90
CA VAL A 553 -11.97 33.51 26.54
C VAL A 553 -11.77 34.80 27.34
N GLU A 554 -11.64 34.69 28.68
CA GLU A 554 -11.39 35.86 29.55
C GLU A 554 -9.93 36.35 29.39
N SER A 555 -9.66 37.14 28.35
CA SER A 555 -8.58 38.15 28.28
C SER A 555 -8.44 38.67 26.84
N ALA A 556 -8.93 39.87 26.57
CA ALA A 556 -8.53 40.64 25.40
C ALA A 556 -8.69 42.14 25.70
N ALA A 557 -7.65 42.92 25.46
CA ALA A 557 -7.66 44.37 25.62
C ALA A 557 -8.44 45.09 24.49
N GLU A 558 -8.66 44.41 23.36
CA GLU A 558 -9.43 44.87 22.19
C GLU A 558 -10.16 43.67 21.56
N GLY A 559 -11.49 43.74 21.40
CA GLY A 559 -12.30 42.68 20.78
C GLY A 559 -12.73 41.54 21.72
N ALA A 560 -13.80 40.83 21.37
CA ALA A 560 -14.28 39.65 22.12
C ALA A 560 -13.78 38.36 21.45
N ILE A 561 -13.11 37.50 22.22
CA ILE A 561 -12.53 36.25 21.73
C ILE A 561 -13.35 35.07 22.23
N TYR A 562 -13.64 34.13 21.34
CA TYR A 562 -14.36 32.90 21.64
C TYR A 562 -13.64 31.67 21.09
N GLU A 563 -13.82 30.52 21.73
CA GLU A 563 -13.27 29.23 21.32
C GLU A 563 -14.35 28.17 21.21
N ALA A 564 -14.19 27.25 20.27
CA ALA A 564 -15.07 26.11 20.07
C ALA A 564 -14.25 24.84 19.82
N GLU A 565 -14.56 23.76 20.54
CA GLU A 565 -13.94 22.43 20.34
C GLU A 565 -14.49 21.70 19.10
N VAL A 566 -15.56 22.21 18.50
CA VAL A 566 -16.22 21.63 17.33
C VAL A 566 -16.39 22.70 16.26
N ALA A 567 -16.24 22.32 14.99
CA ALA A 567 -16.49 23.23 13.87
C ALA A 567 -17.97 23.64 13.85
N ALA A 568 -18.22 24.94 14.09
CA ALA A 568 -19.58 25.50 14.08
C ALA A 568 -19.96 25.99 12.68
N PRO A 569 -21.12 25.59 12.13
CA PRO A 569 -21.57 26.03 10.80
C PRO A 569 -22.16 27.45 10.80
N GLU A 570 -22.39 28.03 11.98
CA GLU A 570 -22.94 29.37 12.13
C GLU A 570 -22.55 29.96 13.49
N VAL A 571 -22.70 31.28 13.60
CA VAL A 571 -22.62 32.01 14.86
C VAL A 571 -23.70 33.08 14.89
N ILE A 572 -24.39 33.22 16.02
CA ILE A 572 -25.40 34.26 16.21
C ILE A 572 -24.71 35.48 16.83
N VAL A 573 -24.78 36.61 16.13
CA VAL A 573 -24.18 37.88 16.55
C VAL A 573 -25.31 38.87 16.83
N MET A 574 -25.35 39.41 18.05
CA MET A 574 -26.26 40.49 18.40
C MET A 574 -25.61 41.82 18.07
N VAL A 575 -26.16 42.55 17.11
CA VAL A 575 -25.64 43.85 16.64
C VAL A 575 -26.58 44.98 17.08
N GLY A 576 -26.05 46.07 17.63
CA GLY A 576 -26.82 47.25 18.02
C GLY A 576 -26.06 48.55 17.74
N LEU A 577 -26.77 49.67 17.65
CA LEU A 577 -26.12 50.99 17.62
C LEU A 577 -25.65 51.37 19.02
N ALA A 578 -24.42 51.86 19.14
CA ALA A 578 -23.91 52.43 20.38
C ALA A 578 -24.66 53.75 20.65
N SER A 579 -25.72 53.69 21.47
CA SER A 579 -26.39 54.91 21.94
C SER A 579 -25.51 55.59 23.00
N ASN A 580 -25.29 56.89 22.83
CA ASN A 580 -24.47 57.73 23.72
C ASN A 580 -25.09 57.92 25.12
N THR A 581 -26.22 57.26 25.38
CA THR A 581 -26.79 57.03 26.70
C THR A 581 -26.54 55.58 27.07
N SER A 582 -25.53 55.34 27.92
CA SER A 582 -25.24 54.05 28.53
C SER A 582 -26.51 53.40 29.12
N ARG A 583 -27.24 52.60 28.34
CA ARG A 583 -28.08 51.53 28.87
C ARG A 583 -27.19 50.30 28.96
N VAL A 584 -26.42 50.25 30.04
CA VAL A 584 -25.85 48.99 30.54
C VAL A 584 -27.03 48.01 30.63
N GLY A 585 -27.00 46.94 29.82
CA GLY A 585 -27.98 45.86 29.95
C GLY A 585 -28.05 45.37 31.39
N GLN A 586 -29.25 45.05 31.89
CA GLN A 586 -29.36 44.35 33.17
C GLN A 586 -28.82 42.93 32.99
N PHE A 587 -27.66 42.65 33.56
CA PHE A 587 -27.07 41.31 33.57
C PHE A 587 -27.31 40.66 34.93
N VAL A 588 -27.87 39.48 34.93
CA VAL A 588 -27.92 38.63 36.12
C VAL A 588 -26.71 37.71 36.03
N ASP A 589 -25.67 38.06 36.78
CA ASP A 589 -24.43 37.27 36.83
C ASP A 589 -24.73 35.88 37.39
N ARG A 590 -25.56 35.80 38.45
CA ARG A 590 -26.00 34.54 39.08
C ARG A 590 -27.44 34.62 39.54
N ALA A 591 -28.19 33.54 39.33
CA ALA A 591 -29.56 33.40 39.81
C ALA A 591 -29.69 32.08 40.57
N TRP A 592 -30.14 32.17 41.82
CA TRP A 592 -30.52 31.02 42.63
C TRP A 592 -31.97 31.17 43.06
N LEU A 593 -32.78 30.17 42.76
CA LEU A 593 -34.15 30.10 43.19
C LEU A 593 -34.35 28.85 44.04
N GLN A 594 -35.00 28.99 45.19
CA GLN A 594 -35.40 27.89 46.05
C GLN A 594 -36.93 27.91 46.20
N THR A 595 -37.57 26.81 45.81
CA THR A 595 -39.02 26.63 45.89
C THR A 595 -39.32 25.50 46.86
N TRP A 596 -40.02 25.83 47.95
CA TRP A 596 -40.49 24.86 48.93
C TRP A 596 -41.99 24.66 48.78
N LEU A 597 -42.36 23.46 48.33
CA LEU A 597 -43.75 23.04 48.23
C LEU A 597 -44.21 22.40 49.54
N THR A 598 -45.23 22.97 50.16
CA THR A 598 -45.97 22.32 51.26
C THR A 598 -47.34 21.84 50.78
N LYS A 599 -48.15 21.24 51.67
CA LYS A 599 -49.50 20.79 51.31
C LYS A 599 -50.46 21.96 51.01
N SER A 600 -50.22 23.14 51.58
CA SER A 600 -51.16 24.27 51.56
C SER A 600 -50.58 25.57 51.03
N VAL A 601 -49.25 25.73 51.01
CA VAL A 601 -48.55 26.97 50.61
C VAL A 601 -47.25 26.64 49.87
N ARG A 602 -46.90 27.43 48.85
CA ARG A 602 -45.57 27.42 48.24
C ARG A 602 -44.76 28.59 48.77
N TYR A 603 -43.56 28.33 49.29
CA TYR A 603 -42.61 29.39 49.65
C TYR A 603 -41.52 29.45 48.60
N ASP A 604 -41.24 30.63 48.07
CA ASP A 604 -40.13 30.85 47.14
C ASP A 604 -39.13 31.83 47.73
N ARG A 605 -37.84 31.53 47.54
CA ARG A 605 -36.70 32.41 47.80
C ARG A 605 -35.94 32.60 46.50
N ALA A 606 -35.91 33.81 45.96
CA ALA A 606 -35.22 34.14 44.72
C ALA A 606 -34.06 35.10 44.99
N VAL A 607 -32.84 34.70 44.62
CA VAL A 607 -31.62 35.48 44.80
C VAL A 607 -31.02 35.78 43.43
N PHE A 608 -30.83 37.05 43.13
CA PHE A 608 -30.24 37.52 41.88
C PHE A 608 -29.03 38.39 42.17
N ARG A 609 -27.86 37.98 41.69
CA ARG A 609 -26.68 38.83 41.61
C ARG A 609 -26.74 39.62 40.32
N LEU A 610 -27.17 40.87 40.44
CA LEU A 610 -27.46 41.76 39.33
C LEU A 610 -26.31 42.74 39.12
N ARG A 611 -25.88 42.91 37.88
CA ARG A 611 -25.03 44.01 37.43
C ARG A 611 -25.81 44.89 36.48
N THR A 612 -26.00 46.14 36.87
CA THR A 612 -26.83 47.10 36.13
C THR A 612 -26.35 48.53 36.38
N GLY A 613 -26.50 49.39 35.38
CA GLY A 613 -26.31 50.85 35.52
C GLY A 613 -27.61 51.61 35.79
N GLN A 614 -28.75 50.90 35.90
CA GLN A 614 -30.06 51.50 36.09
C GLN A 614 -30.34 51.87 37.56
N HIS A 615 -31.06 52.96 37.79
CA HIS A 615 -31.43 53.45 39.13
C HIS A 615 -32.61 52.71 39.77
N SER A 616 -33.33 51.91 39.00
CA SER A 616 -34.41 51.07 39.52
C SER A 616 -34.56 49.82 38.69
N VAL A 617 -35.02 48.74 39.32
CA VAL A 617 -35.29 47.46 38.68
C VAL A 617 -36.71 47.04 38.98
N GLY A 618 -37.45 46.65 37.95
CA GLY A 618 -38.80 46.13 38.09
C GLY A 618 -38.83 44.61 38.00
N LEU A 619 -39.61 43.99 38.87
CA LEU A 619 -39.85 42.55 38.94
C LEU A 619 -41.36 42.28 38.92
N GLN A 620 -41.84 41.48 37.97
CA GLN A 620 -43.18 40.92 37.98
C GLN A 620 -43.20 39.72 38.92
N LEU A 621 -43.98 39.81 39.99
CA LEU A 621 -44.18 38.72 40.94
C LEU A 621 -45.22 37.71 40.40
N PRO A 622 -45.13 36.44 40.82
CA PRO A 622 -46.14 35.43 40.52
C PRO A 622 -47.55 35.86 40.95
N ARG A 623 -48.57 35.42 40.21
CA ARG A 623 -49.97 35.62 40.64
C ARG A 623 -50.26 34.78 41.88
N GLY A 624 -50.91 35.38 42.88
CA GLY A 624 -51.29 34.70 44.12
C GLY A 624 -50.25 34.81 45.26
N VAL A 625 -49.25 35.70 45.12
CA VAL A 625 -48.36 36.06 46.23
C VAL A 625 -49.18 36.65 47.39
N ILE A 626 -48.93 36.16 48.60
CA ILE A 626 -49.52 36.67 49.84
C ILE A 626 -48.75 37.95 50.21
N ALA A 627 -49.39 39.11 50.12
CA ALA A 627 -48.73 40.42 50.25
C ALA A 627 -47.91 40.55 51.55
N ASP A 628 -48.47 40.11 52.69
CA ASP A 628 -47.83 40.20 54.01
C ASP A 628 -46.62 39.27 54.19
N SER A 629 -46.36 38.38 53.23
CA SER A 629 -45.22 37.45 53.26
C SER A 629 -44.02 37.90 52.41
N LEU A 630 -44.16 38.99 51.65
CA LEU A 630 -43.11 39.46 50.75
C LEU A 630 -42.02 40.20 51.54
N GLU A 631 -40.83 39.61 51.60
CA GLU A 631 -39.62 40.27 52.06
C GLU A 631 -38.68 40.51 50.87
N ALA A 632 -38.20 41.74 50.70
CA ALA A 632 -37.16 42.06 49.73
C ALA A 632 -35.92 42.59 50.47
N ARG A 633 -34.77 41.99 50.20
CA ARG A 633 -33.47 42.42 50.72
C ARG A 633 -32.57 42.86 49.57
N ARG A 634 -31.80 43.93 49.79
CA ARG A 634 -30.77 44.42 48.88
C ARG A 634 -29.43 44.36 49.59
N ASN A 635 -28.46 43.64 49.03
CA ASN A 635 -27.15 43.41 49.65
C ASN A 635 -27.27 42.94 51.13
N GLY A 636 -28.26 42.09 51.41
CA GLY A 636 -28.57 41.56 52.74
C GLY A 636 -29.37 42.48 53.67
N GLN A 637 -29.63 43.74 53.33
CA GLN A 637 -30.44 44.67 54.12
C GLN A 637 -31.92 44.59 53.73
N LEU A 638 -32.82 44.45 54.71
CA LEU A 638 -34.27 44.44 54.50
C LEU A 638 -34.77 45.81 54.02
N MET A 639 -35.65 45.82 53.02
CA MET A 639 -36.26 47.03 52.48
C MET A 639 -37.63 47.26 53.12
N GLU A 640 -37.79 48.36 53.86
CA GLU A 640 -39.04 48.67 54.59
C GLU A 640 -40.16 49.26 53.71
N ASN A 641 -39.83 49.85 52.55
CA ASN A 641 -40.77 50.60 51.71
C ASN A 641 -40.88 50.03 50.29
N VAL A 642 -41.17 48.74 50.19
CA VAL A 642 -41.28 48.04 48.92
C VAL A 642 -42.64 48.30 48.27
N ARG A 643 -42.67 48.99 47.13
CA ARG A 643 -43.92 49.25 46.38
C ARG A 643 -44.23 48.10 45.44
N VAL A 644 -45.38 47.45 45.67
CA VAL A 644 -45.97 46.49 44.74
C VAL A 644 -47.23 47.11 44.12
N THR A 645 -47.26 47.25 42.81
CA THR A 645 -48.42 47.80 42.07
C THR A 645 -48.78 46.82 40.96
N GLU A 646 -50.02 46.32 40.94
CA GLU A 646 -50.48 45.30 39.96
C GLU A 646 -49.56 44.06 39.87
N GLY A 647 -48.99 43.63 41.00
CA GLY A 647 -48.05 42.50 41.06
C GLY A 647 -46.66 42.81 40.52
N ARG A 648 -46.35 44.07 40.20
CA ARG A 648 -45.00 44.54 39.86
C ARG A 648 -44.35 45.17 41.08
N LEU A 649 -43.21 44.61 41.45
CA LEU A 649 -42.30 45.04 42.47
C LEU A 649 -41.26 45.98 41.85
N GLN A 650 -41.16 47.23 42.31
CA GLN A 650 -40.11 48.16 41.88
C GLN A 650 -39.09 48.36 43.00
N ILE A 651 -37.82 48.13 42.69
CA ILE A 651 -36.69 48.21 43.63
C ILE A 651 -35.77 49.35 43.19
N GLU A 652 -35.49 50.28 44.10
CA GLU A 652 -34.53 51.38 43.86
C GLU A 652 -33.09 50.96 44.17
N LEU A 653 -32.17 51.29 43.25
CA LEU A 653 -30.76 50.93 43.32
C LEU A 653 -29.87 52.17 43.55
N PRO A 654 -28.87 52.10 44.46
CA PRO A 654 -28.00 53.23 44.77
C PRO A 654 -26.97 53.48 43.65
N GLN A 655 -26.78 54.75 43.27
CA GLN A 655 -25.96 55.15 42.11
C GLN A 655 -24.47 54.80 42.17
N ARG A 656 -23.91 54.46 43.35
CA ARG A 656 -22.47 54.23 43.55
C ARG A 656 -22.01 52.81 43.26
N GLU A 657 -22.92 51.85 43.22
CA GLU A 657 -22.59 50.44 43.03
C GLU A 657 -23.17 49.95 41.71
N SER A 658 -22.37 49.26 40.90
CA SER A 658 -22.83 48.65 39.64
C SER A 658 -23.29 47.20 39.80
N SER A 659 -23.07 46.60 40.99
CA SER A 659 -23.40 45.22 41.31
C SER A 659 -24.21 45.17 42.60
N HIS A 660 -25.33 44.46 42.58
CA HIS A 660 -26.23 44.31 43.73
C HIS A 660 -26.69 42.86 43.86
N VAL A 661 -26.90 42.40 45.08
CA VAL A 661 -27.59 41.13 45.36
C VAL A 661 -29.01 41.46 45.79
N LEU A 662 -29.98 41.00 45.01
CA LEU A 662 -31.41 41.12 45.31
C LEU A 662 -31.91 39.77 45.81
N GLU A 663 -32.45 39.73 47.02
CA GLU A 663 -33.08 38.54 47.59
C GLU A 663 -34.56 38.82 47.84
N LEU A 664 -35.42 37.96 47.33
CA LEU A 664 -36.87 38.02 47.49
C LEU A 664 -37.32 36.76 48.20
N ARG A 665 -38.18 36.91 49.20
CA ARG A 665 -38.87 35.79 49.86
C ARG A 665 -40.34 36.08 49.86
N TYR A 666 -41.14 35.11 49.47
CA TYR A 666 -42.59 35.28 49.44
C TYR A 666 -43.30 33.93 49.47
N ALA A 667 -44.52 33.92 50.01
CA ALA A 667 -45.43 32.80 49.93
C ALA A 667 -46.45 33.02 48.81
N VAL A 668 -46.76 31.95 48.08
CA VAL A 668 -47.74 31.91 46.99
C VAL A 668 -48.83 30.93 47.34
N GLN A 669 -50.09 31.33 47.17
CA GLN A 669 -51.22 30.40 47.26
C GLN A 669 -51.11 29.36 46.13
N PRO A 670 -51.24 28.06 46.42
CA PRO A 670 -51.06 27.02 45.42
C PRO A 670 -52.12 27.15 44.32
N GLN A 671 -51.66 27.32 43.08
CA GLN A 671 -52.50 27.19 41.90
C GLN A 671 -52.75 25.68 41.73
N GLY A 672 -54.00 25.24 41.89
CA GLY A 672 -54.35 23.84 42.19
C GLY A 672 -53.63 22.74 41.40
N ARG A 673 -53.39 21.58 42.05
CA ARG A 673 -52.76 20.39 41.46
C ARG A 673 -53.67 19.77 40.40
N ARG A 674 -53.19 19.71 39.15
CA ARG A 674 -53.86 18.99 38.05
C ARG A 674 -53.07 17.71 37.79
N TRP A 675 -53.62 16.55 38.13
CA TRP A 675 -53.02 15.22 37.89
C TRP A 675 -51.46 15.16 37.89
N PHE A 676 -50.87 15.02 39.07
CA PHE A 676 -49.41 15.00 39.31
C PHE A 676 -48.64 16.30 38.95
N GLU A 677 -49.23 17.26 38.23
CA GLU A 677 -48.57 18.50 37.83
C GLU A 677 -48.78 19.64 38.84
N ILE A 678 -47.70 20.39 39.08
CA ILE A 678 -47.66 21.59 39.91
C ILE A 678 -46.92 22.69 39.13
N PRO A 679 -47.60 23.75 38.68
CA PRO A 679 -46.95 24.89 38.03
C PRO A 679 -46.24 25.78 39.07
N CYS A 680 -44.97 26.05 38.81
CA CYS A 680 -44.10 26.90 39.59
C CYS A 680 -43.78 28.17 38.78
N THR A 681 -44.66 29.17 38.87
CA THR A 681 -44.44 30.49 38.26
C THR A 681 -43.35 31.26 39.02
N MET A 682 -42.36 31.79 38.30
CA MET A 682 -41.17 32.44 38.87
C MET A 682 -41.26 33.97 38.79
N PRO A 683 -40.50 34.74 39.60
CA PRO A 683 -40.46 36.19 39.48
C PRO A 683 -39.62 36.60 38.27
N ARG A 684 -40.06 37.61 37.53
CA ARG A 684 -39.47 38.00 36.23
C ARG A 684 -39.07 39.47 36.19
N PHE A 685 -37.93 39.81 35.60
CA PHE A 685 -37.57 41.22 35.35
C PHE A 685 -38.48 41.85 34.29
N THR A 686 -39.09 43.00 34.59
CA THR A 686 -40.02 43.69 33.67
C THR A 686 -39.33 44.33 32.48
N GLY A 687 -38.04 44.69 32.61
CA GLY A 687 -37.21 45.23 31.53
C GLY A 687 -36.45 44.18 30.71
N GLY A 688 -36.62 42.89 31.02
CA GLY A 688 -35.75 41.82 30.54
C GLY A 688 -34.39 41.86 31.23
N ALA A 689 -33.84 40.70 31.57
CA ALA A 689 -32.49 40.58 32.11
C ALA A 689 -31.80 39.36 31.51
N PHE A 690 -30.52 39.51 31.18
CA PHE A 690 -29.74 38.43 30.58
C PHE A 690 -29.03 37.64 31.67
N LEU A 691 -29.30 36.33 31.74
CA LEU A 691 -28.56 35.39 32.59
C LEU A 691 -27.17 35.14 31.99
N ARG A 692 -26.11 35.38 32.77
CA ARG A 692 -24.73 35.03 32.37
C ARG A 692 -24.36 33.61 32.75
N GLU A 693 -24.75 33.17 33.95
CA GLU A 693 -24.66 31.78 34.38
C GLU A 693 -26.05 31.12 34.38
N PRO A 694 -26.16 29.79 34.17
CA PRO A 694 -27.43 29.08 34.33
C PRO A 694 -28.04 29.33 35.70
N MET A 695 -29.35 29.56 35.73
CA MET A 695 -30.07 29.68 37.00
C MET A 695 -30.06 28.33 37.72
N LEU A 696 -29.67 28.32 38.98
CA LEU A 696 -29.81 27.16 39.84
C LEU A 696 -31.17 27.19 40.50
N TRP A 697 -31.98 26.16 40.28
CA TRP A 697 -33.30 26.01 40.89
C TRP A 697 -33.34 24.82 41.83
N GLN A 698 -33.56 25.09 43.10
CA GLN A 698 -33.70 24.10 44.15
C GLN A 698 -35.17 23.88 44.48
N LEU A 699 -35.66 22.67 44.27
CA LEU A 699 -37.01 22.24 44.56
C LEU A 699 -37.02 21.36 45.81
N ILE A 700 -37.77 21.79 46.83
CA ILE A 700 -37.94 21.06 48.09
C ILE A 700 -39.37 20.53 48.16
N LEU A 701 -39.49 19.20 48.15
CA LEU A 701 -40.76 18.48 48.29
C LEU A 701 -40.93 17.91 49.70
N PRO A 702 -42.18 17.73 50.17
CA PRO A 702 -42.46 16.99 51.39
C PRO A 702 -41.91 15.56 51.34
N ALA A 703 -41.60 14.98 52.50
CA ALA A 703 -41.05 13.61 52.64
C ALA A 703 -41.75 12.54 51.81
N GLY A 704 -43.07 12.65 51.75
CA GLY A 704 -43.95 11.70 51.07
C GLY A 704 -44.21 12.00 49.60
N GLU A 705 -43.64 13.05 49.01
CA GLU A 705 -43.80 13.41 47.60
C GLU A 705 -42.46 13.31 46.88
N HIS A 706 -42.44 12.65 45.73
CA HIS A 706 -41.25 12.49 44.93
C HIS A 706 -41.46 13.07 43.53
N LEU A 707 -40.37 13.60 42.99
CA LEU A 707 -40.33 14.06 41.61
C LEU A 707 -40.29 12.85 40.66
N LEU A 708 -41.19 12.82 39.69
CA LEU A 708 -41.25 11.76 38.68
C LEU A 708 -40.25 12.01 37.54
N ILE A 709 -40.29 13.21 36.96
CA ILE A 709 -39.56 13.56 35.75
C ILE A 709 -38.88 14.92 35.96
N VAL A 710 -37.74 15.13 35.33
CA VAL A 710 -37.05 16.43 35.29
C VAL A 710 -37.97 17.45 34.58
N PRO A 711 -38.25 18.61 35.19
CA PRO A 711 -39.04 19.66 34.55
C PRO A 711 -38.46 20.09 33.20
N GLU A 712 -39.32 20.48 32.26
CA GLU A 712 -38.90 20.91 30.93
C GLU A 712 -37.97 22.13 31.01
N GLY A 713 -36.96 22.18 30.13
CA GLY A 713 -35.96 23.24 30.12
C GLY A 713 -34.94 23.22 31.27
N CYS A 714 -35.02 22.23 32.17
CA CYS A 714 -34.07 22.03 33.25
C CYS A 714 -33.10 20.87 32.96
N ARG A 715 -31.88 20.99 33.46
CA ARG A 715 -30.92 19.88 33.58
C ARG A 715 -30.77 19.49 35.04
N PRO A 716 -30.67 18.18 35.37
CA PRO A 716 -30.45 17.75 36.73
C PRO A 716 -29.06 18.21 37.20
N ALA A 717 -29.01 18.87 38.36
CA ALA A 717 -27.80 19.23 39.08
C ALA A 717 -27.74 18.44 40.40
N TYR A 718 -28.08 17.16 40.31
CA TYR A 718 -27.99 16.16 41.38
C TYR A 718 -27.39 14.87 40.82
N GLN A 719 -26.95 14.00 41.72
CA GLN A 719 -26.48 12.67 41.38
C GLN A 719 -27.19 11.59 42.19
N TRP A 720 -27.33 10.40 41.61
CA TRP A 720 -27.82 9.24 42.32
C TRP A 720 -26.73 8.72 43.24
N GLN A 721 -27.00 8.66 44.54
CA GLN A 721 -26.12 8.04 45.51
C GLN A 721 -26.90 6.96 46.27
N TRP A 722 -26.23 5.84 46.52
CA TRP A 722 -26.76 4.85 47.45
C TRP A 722 -26.66 5.42 48.88
N ARG A 723 -27.81 5.69 49.52
CA ARG A 723 -27.89 6.18 50.90
C ARG A 723 -28.90 5.37 51.70
N HIS A 724 -28.49 4.91 52.88
CA HIS A 724 -29.24 3.96 53.73
C HIS A 724 -29.51 2.63 52.99
N LEU A 725 -30.75 2.40 52.54
CA LEU A 725 -31.22 1.14 51.94
C LEU A 725 -31.69 1.32 50.48
N GLY A 726 -31.27 2.37 49.78
CA GLY A 726 -31.69 2.58 48.40
C GLY A 726 -30.97 3.72 47.68
N TRP A 727 -31.32 3.90 46.40
CA TRP A 727 -30.84 5.01 45.59
C TRP A 727 -31.63 6.28 45.91
N ARG A 728 -30.92 7.36 46.25
CA ARG A 728 -31.50 8.69 46.49
C ARG A 728 -30.85 9.71 45.56
N ARG A 729 -31.62 10.70 45.10
CA ARG A 729 -31.09 11.87 44.38
C ARG A 729 -30.51 12.82 45.42
N VAL A 730 -29.22 13.12 45.29
CA VAL A 730 -28.48 14.02 46.19
C VAL A 730 -28.02 15.23 45.39
N PRO A 731 -28.38 16.47 45.78
CA PRO A 731 -27.98 17.68 45.05
C PRO A 731 -26.45 17.83 45.03
N LEU A 732 -25.92 18.38 43.94
CA LEU A 732 -24.47 18.59 43.78
C LEU A 732 -23.93 19.72 44.65
N ALA A 733 -24.80 20.66 45.04
CA ALA A 733 -24.49 21.74 45.97
C ALA A 733 -25.50 21.78 47.12
N ASP A 734 -25.02 22.04 48.34
CA ASP A 734 -25.86 22.25 49.51
C ASP A 734 -26.30 23.72 49.65
N ASP A 735 -27.21 23.99 50.60
CA ASP A 735 -27.79 25.32 50.80
C ASP A 735 -26.71 26.38 51.08
N LEU A 736 -25.71 26.05 51.90
CA LEU A 736 -24.63 26.96 52.26
C LEU A 736 -23.72 27.28 51.07
N GLN A 737 -23.44 26.29 50.22
CA GLN A 737 -22.71 26.48 48.97
C GLN A 737 -23.50 27.35 47.98
N LEU A 738 -24.82 27.15 47.88
CA LEU A 738 -25.70 27.96 47.02
C LEU A 738 -25.81 29.41 47.51
N GLU A 739 -25.89 29.63 48.82
CA GLU A 739 -25.85 30.96 49.43
C GLU A 739 -24.56 31.70 49.09
N ARG A 740 -23.41 31.05 49.33
CA ARG A 740 -22.09 31.62 49.00
C ARG A 740 -21.92 31.87 47.50
N TRP A 741 -22.41 30.96 46.65
CA TRP A 741 -22.32 31.09 45.21
C TRP A 741 -23.17 32.26 44.69
N SER A 742 -24.42 32.36 45.15
CA SER A 742 -25.35 33.43 44.75
C SER A 742 -25.02 34.80 45.37
N GLY A 743 -24.27 34.81 46.48
CA GLY A 743 -23.98 36.02 47.25
C GLY A 743 -25.09 36.39 48.24
N ALA A 744 -26.04 35.48 48.49
CA ALA A 744 -27.02 35.64 49.57
C ALA A 744 -26.30 35.70 50.94
N MET A 745 -26.81 36.50 51.88
CA MET A 745 -26.35 36.39 53.26
C MET A 745 -26.91 35.11 53.87
N ALA A 746 -26.07 34.37 54.59
CA ALA A 746 -26.52 33.29 55.46
C ALA A 746 -27.45 33.88 56.52
N ASP A 747 -28.64 33.30 56.68
CA ASP A 747 -29.50 33.71 57.80
C ASP A 747 -28.84 33.28 59.12
N GLU A 748 -28.57 34.26 59.98
CA GLU A 748 -28.26 34.02 61.40
C GLU A 748 -29.53 33.79 62.25
N VAL A 749 -30.73 33.75 61.64
CA VAL A 749 -31.99 33.69 62.37
C VAL A 749 -32.58 32.28 62.42
N LYS A 750 -32.50 31.73 63.63
CA LYS A 750 -33.39 30.75 64.28
C LYS A 750 -33.73 29.50 63.47
N SER A 751 -32.79 28.57 63.58
CA SER A 751 -33.07 27.14 63.62
C SER A 751 -34.30 26.76 64.49
N ASP A 752 -34.74 27.59 65.45
CA ASP A 752 -35.86 27.30 66.37
C ASP A 752 -37.29 27.45 65.79
N ASP A 753 -37.55 28.37 64.86
CA ASP A 753 -38.91 28.53 64.30
C ASP A 753 -39.18 27.56 63.13
N LEU A 754 -38.11 27.03 62.52
CA LEU A 754 -38.13 25.90 61.58
C LEU A 754 -37.85 24.56 62.28
N ALA A 755 -37.40 24.55 63.55
CA ALA A 755 -37.10 23.35 64.35
C ALA A 755 -38.34 22.50 64.65
N GLY A 756 -39.54 23.09 64.62
CA GLY A 756 -40.78 22.31 64.72
C GLY A 756 -40.93 21.28 63.58
N ALA A 757 -40.19 21.43 62.49
CA ALA A 757 -40.22 20.56 61.30
C ALA A 757 -38.86 19.92 60.98
N VAL A 758 -37.96 19.79 61.97
CA VAL A 758 -36.61 19.17 61.84
C VAL A 758 -36.63 17.63 62.00
N LEU A 759 -37.81 17.01 62.09
CA LEU A 759 -37.96 15.54 62.15
C LEU A 759 -38.54 14.89 60.87
N GLU A 760 -38.83 15.67 59.82
CA GLU A 760 -39.32 15.10 58.55
C GLU A 760 -38.21 15.07 57.49
N GLU A 761 -37.84 13.87 57.01
CA GLU A 761 -36.96 13.69 55.85
C GLU A 761 -37.48 14.51 54.66
N ARG A 762 -36.74 15.48 54.12
CA ARG A 762 -37.19 16.26 52.95
C ARG A 762 -36.57 15.74 51.66
N ASN A 763 -37.32 15.81 50.56
CA ASN A 763 -36.80 15.46 49.24
C ASN A 763 -36.34 16.73 48.53
N VAL A 764 -35.03 16.88 48.35
CA VAL A 764 -34.41 18.07 47.74
C VAL A 764 -33.86 17.72 46.36
N TYR A 765 -34.21 18.51 45.35
CA TYR A 765 -33.75 18.36 43.98
C TYR A 765 -33.14 19.68 43.51
N LEU A 766 -31.99 19.64 42.86
CA LEU A 766 -31.32 20.81 42.30
C LEU A 766 -31.28 20.69 40.77
N PHE A 767 -31.58 21.78 40.10
CA PHE A 767 -31.62 21.89 38.65
C PHE A 767 -30.81 23.08 38.16
N ALA A 768 -30.30 22.99 36.94
CA ALA A 768 -29.77 24.12 36.20
C ALA A 768 -30.70 24.44 35.02
N ALA A 769 -31.23 25.65 34.98
CA ALA A 769 -32.06 26.18 33.90
C ALA A 769 -31.26 27.22 33.09
N ARG A 770 -31.27 27.11 31.76
CA ARG A 770 -30.51 28.01 30.88
C ARG A 770 -31.17 29.39 30.71
N ASP A 771 -32.46 29.48 31.00
CA ASP A 771 -33.25 30.69 30.82
C ASP A 771 -34.22 30.88 31.99
N MET A 772 -34.61 32.14 32.24
CA MET A 772 -35.58 32.53 33.26
C MET A 772 -36.99 32.35 32.71
N GLN A 773 -37.45 31.10 32.67
CA GLN A 773 -38.80 30.78 32.21
C GLN A 773 -39.87 31.35 33.16
N ASP A 774 -41.00 31.75 32.59
CA ASP A 774 -42.12 32.30 33.36
C ASP A 774 -42.70 31.25 34.33
N THR A 775 -42.77 29.98 33.94
CA THR A 775 -43.35 28.90 34.74
C THR A 775 -42.66 27.57 34.46
N PHE A 776 -42.20 26.89 35.52
CA PHE A 776 -41.75 25.51 35.45
C PHE A 776 -42.86 24.56 35.88
N VAL A 777 -43.12 23.49 35.13
CA VAL A 777 -44.11 22.48 35.51
C VAL A 777 -43.41 21.29 36.17
N VAL A 778 -43.76 21.03 37.43
CA VAL A 778 -43.19 19.92 38.21
C VAL A 778 -44.18 18.77 38.24
N HIS A 779 -43.71 17.55 37.92
CA HIS A 779 -44.49 16.33 38.04
C HIS A 779 -44.12 15.59 39.33
N THR A 780 -45.01 15.57 40.33
CA THR A 780 -44.81 14.87 41.62
C THR A 780 -45.86 13.80 41.87
N ALA A 781 -45.44 12.70 42.48
CA ALA A 781 -46.34 11.67 42.97
C ALA A 781 -46.06 11.31 44.44
N PRO A 782 -47.11 10.94 45.20
CA PRO A 782 -46.93 10.49 46.56
C PRO A 782 -46.20 9.15 46.60
N ARG A 783 -45.37 8.94 47.63
CA ARG A 783 -44.58 7.71 47.86
C ARG A 783 -45.45 6.47 47.86
N THR A 784 -46.67 6.54 48.38
CA THR A 784 -47.62 5.43 48.37
C THR A 784 -47.94 4.95 46.96
N LEU A 785 -48.13 5.87 46.01
CA LEU A 785 -48.41 5.55 44.61
C LEU A 785 -47.17 5.01 43.89
N ILE A 786 -46.01 5.59 44.16
CA ILE A 786 -44.72 5.13 43.60
C ILE A 786 -44.34 3.74 44.11
N VAL A 787 -44.74 3.36 45.32
CA VAL A 787 -44.52 2.02 45.85
C VAL A 787 -45.57 1.03 45.34
N MET A 788 -46.84 1.41 45.44
CA MET A 788 -47.98 0.53 45.14
C MET A 788 -48.08 0.18 43.66
N ALA A 789 -47.89 1.14 42.75
CA ALA A 789 -48.11 0.90 41.32
C ALA A 789 -47.06 -0.07 40.72
N PRO A 790 -45.74 0.13 40.88
CA PRO A 790 -44.72 -0.80 40.40
C PRO A 790 -44.78 -2.17 41.09
N ALA A 791 -44.86 -2.21 42.43
CA ALA A 791 -44.91 -3.47 43.16
C ALA A 791 -46.17 -4.27 42.83
N GLY A 792 -47.31 -3.59 42.72
CA GLY A 792 -48.59 -4.16 42.30
C GLY A 792 -48.54 -4.68 40.86
N PHE A 793 -47.92 -3.95 39.93
CA PHE A 793 -47.74 -4.39 38.55
C PHE A 793 -46.88 -5.65 38.46
N VAL A 794 -45.73 -5.70 39.16
CA VAL A 794 -44.87 -6.89 39.21
C VAL A 794 -45.64 -8.09 39.78
N LEU A 795 -46.38 -7.90 40.87
CA LEU A 795 -47.20 -8.95 41.48
C LEU A 795 -48.32 -9.42 40.54
N LEU A 796 -48.98 -8.50 39.82
CA LEU A 796 -50.00 -8.81 38.82
C LEU A 796 -49.41 -9.64 37.67
N VAL A 797 -48.25 -9.23 37.13
CA VAL A 797 -47.55 -9.97 36.07
C VAL A 797 -47.13 -11.36 36.55
N ALA A 798 -46.58 -11.48 37.74
CA ALA A 798 -46.24 -12.76 38.34
C ALA A 798 -47.49 -13.65 38.52
N TYR A 799 -48.60 -13.08 39.01
CA TYR A 799 -49.87 -13.78 39.14
C TYR A 799 -50.40 -14.27 37.78
N LEU A 800 -50.39 -13.42 36.76
CA LEU A 800 -50.79 -13.78 35.41
C LEU A 800 -49.89 -14.88 34.81
N LEU A 801 -48.58 -14.81 35.03
CA LEU A 801 -47.64 -15.88 34.65
C LEU A 801 -47.94 -17.18 35.41
N ILE A 802 -48.45 -17.14 36.63
CA ILE A 802 -48.76 -18.31 37.46
C ILE A 802 -50.06 -19.02 37.02
N TYR A 803 -51.04 -18.28 36.50
CA TYR A 803 -52.38 -18.81 36.18
C TYR A 803 -52.72 -18.86 34.68
N VAL A 804 -52.09 -18.04 33.84
CA VAL A 804 -52.38 -17.96 32.40
C VAL A 804 -51.26 -18.64 31.58
N PRO A 805 -51.51 -19.81 30.97
CA PRO A 805 -50.47 -20.59 30.27
C PRO A 805 -49.87 -19.89 29.05
N PHE A 806 -50.65 -19.05 28.36
CA PHE A 806 -50.22 -18.33 27.15
C PHE A 806 -49.05 -17.36 27.42
N LEU A 807 -49.00 -16.74 28.59
CA LEU A 807 -47.94 -15.80 28.99
C LEU A 807 -46.60 -16.48 29.29
N ARG A 808 -46.55 -17.82 29.37
CA ARG A 808 -45.31 -18.59 29.59
C ARG A 808 -44.59 -19.00 28.31
N ARG A 809 -45.14 -18.68 27.14
CA ARG A 809 -44.47 -18.98 25.87
C ARG A 809 -43.17 -18.18 25.79
N PRO A 810 -42.05 -18.77 25.33
CA PRO A 810 -40.76 -18.08 25.34
C PRO A 810 -40.81 -16.77 24.54
N GLY A 811 -41.53 -16.74 23.41
CA GLY A 811 -41.70 -15.53 22.61
C GLY A 811 -42.41 -14.37 23.32
N THR A 812 -43.43 -14.64 24.14
CA THR A 812 -44.16 -13.57 24.85
C THR A 812 -43.34 -13.00 26.01
N VAL A 813 -42.60 -13.85 26.72
CA VAL A 813 -41.66 -13.42 27.78
C VAL A 813 -40.53 -12.57 27.19
N ILE A 814 -39.92 -13.02 26.09
CA ILE A 814 -38.84 -12.27 25.43
C ILE A 814 -39.36 -10.92 24.92
N THR A 815 -40.49 -10.89 24.22
CA THR A 815 -41.08 -9.63 23.70
C THR A 815 -41.38 -8.66 24.85
N GLY A 816 -41.97 -9.14 25.94
CA GLY A 816 -42.23 -8.33 27.12
C GLY A 816 -40.95 -7.78 27.76
N LEU A 817 -39.90 -8.59 27.88
CA LEU A 817 -38.61 -8.18 28.41
C LEU A 817 -37.96 -7.11 27.52
N THR A 818 -37.99 -7.29 26.20
CA THR A 818 -37.45 -6.32 25.23
C THR A 818 -38.16 -4.97 25.34
N LEU A 819 -39.50 -4.97 25.45
CA LEU A 819 -40.27 -3.73 25.64
C LEU A 819 -39.93 -3.04 26.97
N LEU A 820 -39.70 -3.81 28.04
CA LEU A 820 -39.32 -3.26 29.35
C LEU A 820 -37.91 -2.64 29.31
N ILE A 821 -36.95 -3.30 28.65
CA ILE A 821 -35.60 -2.75 28.44
C ILE A 821 -35.67 -1.48 27.59
N ALA A 822 -36.42 -1.47 26.48
CA ALA A 822 -36.59 -0.28 25.65
C ALA A 822 -37.19 0.90 26.45
N ALA A 823 -38.20 0.65 27.28
CA ALA A 823 -38.76 1.67 28.16
C ALA A 823 -37.75 2.19 29.20
N ALA A 824 -36.90 1.32 29.75
CA ALA A 824 -35.85 1.71 30.69
C ALA A 824 -34.76 2.59 30.03
N PHE A 825 -34.45 2.39 28.74
CA PHE A 825 -33.56 3.27 27.97
C PHE A 825 -34.19 4.65 27.71
N ILE A 826 -35.50 4.72 27.47
CA ILE A 826 -36.20 5.98 27.22
C ILE A 826 -36.34 6.79 28.52
N PHE A 827 -36.60 6.13 29.65
CA PHE A 827 -36.83 6.79 30.95
C PHE A 827 -35.90 6.26 32.05
N PRO A 828 -34.58 6.54 31.98
CA PRO A 828 -33.59 5.93 32.87
C PRO A 828 -33.79 6.30 34.35
N GLU A 829 -34.20 7.54 34.64
CA GLU A 829 -34.43 7.98 36.02
C GLU A 829 -35.63 7.30 36.68
N LEU A 830 -36.72 7.12 35.93
CA LEU A 830 -37.91 6.41 36.41
C LEU A 830 -37.61 4.91 36.55
N ALA A 831 -36.81 4.35 35.64
CA ALA A 831 -36.43 2.94 35.70
C ALA A 831 -35.73 2.57 37.02
N LEU A 832 -34.82 3.43 37.51
CA LEU A 832 -34.13 3.19 38.78
C LEU A 832 -35.07 3.26 39.99
N LEU A 833 -35.99 4.24 40.00
CA LEU A 833 -37.03 4.36 41.04
C LEU A 833 -37.97 3.14 41.05
N VAL A 834 -38.39 2.70 39.87
CA VAL A 834 -39.26 1.55 39.67
C VAL A 834 -38.54 0.25 40.07
N ALA A 835 -37.26 0.09 39.71
CA ALA A 835 -36.48 -1.11 40.00
C ALA A 835 -36.32 -1.37 41.51
N GLN A 836 -35.98 -0.36 42.30
CA GLN A 836 -35.83 -0.53 43.75
C GLN A 836 -37.15 -0.90 44.44
N VAL A 837 -38.27 -0.36 43.95
CA VAL A 837 -39.61 -0.70 44.47
C VAL A 837 -40.07 -2.08 43.96
N ALA A 838 -39.72 -2.44 42.73
CA ALA A 838 -40.07 -3.73 42.12
C ALA A 838 -39.52 -4.92 42.92
N CYS A 839 -38.40 -4.77 43.63
CA CYS A 839 -37.89 -5.78 44.56
C CYS A 839 -38.93 -6.23 45.59
N LEU A 840 -39.74 -5.30 46.13
CA LEU A 840 -40.82 -5.64 47.05
C LEU A 840 -41.89 -6.51 46.37
N GLY A 841 -42.27 -6.16 45.14
CA GLY A 841 -43.19 -6.96 44.31
C GLY A 841 -42.65 -8.36 44.00
N ILE A 842 -41.34 -8.49 43.75
CA ILE A 842 -40.68 -9.79 43.54
C ILE A 842 -40.74 -10.64 44.81
N VAL A 843 -40.42 -10.07 45.98
CA VAL A 843 -40.50 -10.80 47.27
C VAL A 843 -41.92 -11.29 47.53
N LEU A 844 -42.93 -10.45 47.31
CA LEU A 844 -44.34 -10.85 47.40
C LEU A 844 -44.70 -11.95 46.39
N SER A 845 -44.20 -11.87 45.16
CA SER A 845 -44.42 -12.90 44.14
C SER A 845 -43.80 -14.24 44.52
N LEU A 846 -42.58 -14.23 45.08
CA LEU A 846 -41.92 -15.44 45.59
C LEU A 846 -42.70 -16.05 46.75
N LEU A 847 -43.26 -15.22 47.64
CA LEU A 847 -44.12 -15.68 48.73
C LEU A 847 -45.39 -16.36 48.20
N VAL A 848 -46.02 -15.82 47.15
CA VAL A 848 -47.18 -16.45 46.47
C VAL A 848 -46.80 -17.82 45.89
N VAL A 849 -45.63 -17.91 45.22
CA VAL A 849 -45.13 -19.19 44.68
C VAL A 849 -44.83 -20.19 45.80
N PHE A 850 -44.23 -19.74 46.89
CA PHE A 850 -43.91 -20.55 48.06
C PHE A 850 -45.19 -21.10 48.73
N LEU A 851 -46.17 -20.24 49.01
CA LEU A 851 -47.49 -20.62 49.52
C LEU A 851 -48.18 -21.63 48.60
N ARG A 852 -48.12 -21.43 47.27
CA ARG A 852 -48.70 -22.38 46.31
C ARG A 852 -48.02 -23.75 46.38
N ARG A 853 -46.68 -23.79 46.49
CA ARG A 853 -45.93 -25.06 46.60
C ARG A 853 -46.25 -25.80 47.90
N THR A 854 -46.29 -25.11 49.03
CA THR A 854 -46.57 -25.72 50.33
C THR A 854 -48.03 -26.17 50.46
N LEU A 855 -48.99 -25.43 49.90
CA LEU A 855 -50.39 -25.84 49.86
C LEU A 855 -50.64 -27.00 48.91
N ARG A 856 -49.97 -27.06 47.75
CA ARG A 856 -50.02 -28.22 46.83
C ARG A 856 -49.36 -29.46 47.40
N ALA A 857 -48.27 -29.32 48.15
CA ALA A 857 -47.60 -30.44 48.83
C ALA A 857 -48.49 -31.08 49.93
N LYS A 858 -49.53 -30.39 50.39
CA LYS A 858 -50.53 -30.92 51.34
C LYS A 858 -51.78 -31.51 50.67
N SER A 859 -51.92 -31.43 49.34
CA SER A 859 -53.01 -32.10 48.62
C SER A 859 -52.58 -33.52 48.23
N ALA A 860 -53.10 -34.51 48.95
CA ALA A 860 -52.86 -35.94 48.70
C ALA A 860 -53.20 -36.35 47.24
N PRO A 861 -52.46 -37.31 46.64
CA PRO A 861 -52.73 -37.75 45.28
C PRO A 861 -54.07 -38.48 45.19
N GLN A 862 -54.98 -37.96 44.34
CA GLN A 862 -56.17 -38.70 43.92
C GLN A 862 -55.74 -39.89 43.04
N LEU A 863 -55.89 -41.11 43.56
CA LEU A 863 -55.86 -42.35 42.78
C LEU A 863 -57.01 -42.34 41.77
N VAL A 864 -56.69 -42.21 40.48
CA VAL A 864 -57.63 -42.44 39.38
C VAL A 864 -57.60 -43.93 39.04
N ILE A 865 -58.63 -44.67 39.45
CA ILE A 865 -58.86 -46.07 39.06
C ILE A 865 -59.54 -46.07 37.68
N GLN A 866 -58.81 -46.45 36.64
CA GLN A 866 -59.37 -46.62 35.29
C GLN A 866 -59.78 -48.08 35.08
N ARG A 867 -61.09 -48.35 35.02
CA ARG A 867 -61.66 -49.66 34.64
C ARG A 867 -61.48 -49.89 33.14
N SER A 868 -60.85 -51.02 32.79
CA SER A 868 -60.76 -51.54 31.43
C SER A 868 -61.90 -52.53 31.15
N THR A 869 -62.62 -52.34 30.05
CA THR A 869 -63.53 -53.35 29.46
C THR A 869 -63.42 -53.32 27.93
N GLY A 870 -63.16 -54.50 27.34
CA GLY A 870 -63.38 -54.87 25.94
C GLY A 870 -62.23 -54.55 24.98
N SER A 871 -61.30 -55.45 24.65
CA SER A 871 -61.38 -56.73 23.89
C SER A 871 -61.60 -56.58 22.38
N SER A 872 -60.55 -56.81 21.58
CA SER A 872 -60.62 -57.68 20.38
C SER A 872 -59.22 -58.19 19.94
N MET A 873 -58.91 -59.39 20.43
CA MET A 873 -58.33 -60.55 19.73
C MET A 873 -57.62 -60.38 18.36
N ARG A 874 -56.35 -60.81 18.28
CA ARG A 874 -55.93 -61.91 17.38
C ARG A 874 -54.62 -62.54 17.86
N GLN A 875 -54.65 -63.87 17.92
CA GLN A 875 -53.64 -64.80 18.44
C GLN A 875 -52.66 -65.24 17.34
N HIS A 876 -51.44 -65.59 17.73
CA HIS A 876 -50.87 -66.95 17.59
C HIS A 876 -49.60 -67.03 18.48
N THR A 877 -49.62 -67.71 19.64
CA THR A 877 -49.19 -69.12 19.95
C THR A 877 -47.71 -69.37 19.62
N THR A 878 -46.83 -69.99 20.43
CA THR A 878 -46.89 -71.06 21.47
C THR A 878 -45.50 -71.00 22.19
N GLU A 879 -45.24 -71.16 23.50
CA GLU A 879 -45.31 -72.30 24.45
C GLU A 879 -44.94 -71.72 25.85
N LEU A 880 -45.68 -71.88 26.97
CA LEU A 880 -45.90 -73.06 27.85
C LEU A 880 -44.61 -73.66 28.49
N PHE A 881 -44.26 -73.31 29.74
CA PHE A 881 -44.61 -74.05 31.00
C PHE A 881 -43.85 -73.54 32.25
N PHE A 882 -44.65 -73.36 33.31
CA PHE A 882 -44.53 -73.15 34.78
C PHE A 882 -43.21 -72.98 35.60
N PRO A 883 -43.32 -72.31 36.79
CA PRO A 883 -42.21 -71.87 37.64
C PRO A 883 -42.01 -72.74 38.91
N ALA A 884 -40.83 -72.62 39.54
CA ALA A 884 -40.69 -72.71 40.99
C ALA A 884 -39.39 -72.02 41.47
N GLY A 885 -39.55 -71.09 42.43
CA GLY A 885 -38.56 -70.93 43.51
C GLY A 885 -37.54 -69.81 43.39
N GLY A 886 -37.93 -68.62 43.85
CA GLY A 886 -37.20 -67.93 44.92
C GLY A 886 -35.96 -67.09 44.57
N GLY A 887 -36.01 -65.82 44.99
CA GLY A 887 -34.82 -65.03 45.28
C GLY A 887 -34.50 -63.98 44.23
N LEU A 888 -35.03 -62.77 44.43
CA LEU A 888 -34.72 -61.57 43.65
C LEU A 888 -33.30 -61.06 43.96
N PRO A 889 -32.51 -60.76 42.92
CA PRO A 889 -31.52 -59.71 42.96
C PRO A 889 -31.81 -58.58 41.96
N SER A 890 -31.13 -57.48 42.29
CA SER A 890 -30.61 -56.36 41.53
C SER A 890 -30.40 -56.43 40.00
N ALA A 891 -30.11 -55.22 39.49
CA ALA A 891 -29.24 -54.85 38.36
C ALA A 891 -30.02 -54.42 37.11
N GLY A 892 -29.61 -53.45 36.31
CA GLY A 892 -28.34 -52.74 36.10
C GLY A 892 -28.49 -52.03 34.74
N SER A 893 -27.88 -50.86 34.54
CA SER A 893 -26.79 -50.62 33.56
C SER A 893 -27.20 -50.83 32.08
N THR A 894 -26.91 -50.00 31.07
CA THR A 894 -25.79 -49.09 30.74
C THR A 894 -26.26 -48.33 29.48
N ALA A 895 -25.97 -47.05 29.22
CA ALA A 895 -24.77 -46.43 28.63
C ALA A 895 -25.27 -45.05 28.08
N THR A 896 -24.53 -43.94 27.87
CA THR A 896 -23.21 -43.74 27.24
C THR A 896 -22.77 -42.26 27.43
N ASN A 897 -21.56 -42.03 27.99
CA ASN A 897 -20.47 -41.06 27.66
C ASN A 897 -20.67 -39.55 27.33
N PRO A 898 -19.59 -38.72 27.37
CA PRO A 898 -18.49 -38.66 28.35
C PRO A 898 -18.00 -37.22 28.71
N ALA A 899 -17.06 -37.16 29.65
CA ALA A 899 -16.36 -35.99 30.18
C ALA A 899 -14.85 -35.98 29.78
N ALA A 900 -14.16 -34.90 30.16
CA ALA A 900 -12.74 -34.60 29.90
C ALA A 900 -11.83 -34.77 31.14
N TYR A 901 -10.51 -34.84 30.85
CA TYR A 901 -9.30 -34.59 31.66
C TYR A 901 -8.57 -35.77 32.35
N GLY A 902 -7.25 -35.88 32.08
CA GLY A 902 -6.22 -36.43 33.01
C GLY A 902 -5.15 -37.37 32.44
N ASP A 903 -3.95 -36.83 32.18
CA ASP A 903 -2.57 -37.38 32.24
C ASP A 903 -2.19 -38.81 31.78
N SER A 904 -1.16 -38.90 30.91
CA SER A 904 0.22 -39.39 31.21
C SER A 904 0.95 -40.11 30.04
N PHE A 905 2.20 -39.68 29.82
CA PHE A 905 3.41 -40.40 29.34
C PHE A 905 3.56 -41.03 27.92
N ALA A 906 4.63 -40.55 27.24
CA ALA A 906 5.70 -41.24 26.48
C ALA A 906 5.42 -42.03 25.17
N GLU A 907 6.04 -41.53 24.08
CA GLU A 907 6.83 -42.13 22.95
C GLU A 907 6.75 -43.65 22.59
N PRO A 908 7.19 -44.11 21.38
CA PRO A 908 7.71 -43.42 20.18
C PRO A 908 7.18 -43.95 18.80
N ASP A 909 7.79 -43.42 17.73
CA ASP A 909 7.97 -43.94 16.35
C ASP A 909 6.78 -44.04 15.38
N SER A 910 6.72 -43.11 14.41
CA SER A 910 6.94 -43.36 12.96
C SER A 910 7.04 -42.06 12.16
#